data_AF-A0A960JY13-F1
#
_entry.id   AF-A0A960JY13-F1
#
_cell.length_a   1.000
_cell.length_b   1.000
_cell.length_c   1.000
_cell.angle_alpha   90.00
_cell.angle_beta   90.00
_cell.angle_gamma   90.00
#
_symmetry.space_group_name_H-M   'P 1'
#
loop_
_entity.id
_entity.type
_entity.pdbx_description
1 polymer ?
#
loop_
_entity_poly.entity_id
_entity_poly.type
_entity_poly.pdbx_seq_one_letter_code
_entity_poly.pdbx_strand_id
1 'polypeptide(L)'
;GDPNWGCRDVFVLMLTDGIETCSSNGPAEAETLFNAGVKTYVVGFGVESAAGGDSLDEIAEAGGTVAIRPQNIDQLIESLREVFNEIQSQTAAFSSAAVPSVQTNVADKVFLTRFTSVKGSARWDGHIDAFLKPVPLKSDATPDRDRRCGPNDTAACLSWDAGEELVDQSLLDTEIDAALLPGGTGDPVGSAEDQRRIYFSPGVPSASVPEPLDFLWRDGDSSSAEWRELLFSLGLPASNPPTTAEKDLGAQILKDTLRVRDITIPVERPDGSTENQRLIYVLGDIFHSDPLVISNPNDFSLFSVDYNGNGKPCDDSTEPNPGYRCYFEKHLNRRKMLLVNSNDGQTHAFDAGILRERTEGGQTIREFDNGTGRELFSIVSRSSALQLQPLAEETRHRYTTDGPLTQADVFIDPVHNGTPSEDQREWRTVAISAQREGGRSVFALDITQPDLLGDGIDADSNGDLVNIPSPLAGTDGTVPDHVPSCWNGGSGCGPVAFPAKLWEFTDLSDDDNNGFEDLGDTWSTPVPALIRVRVGTDVEDRWVAIFGGGIDPDFVESDDADSDIRHVRVVGNWLYMVDIETGEAIYKKRVDGAVPSRIAVADLNRDLVADALYFGTTSGFLYKVDMSGTAPDLAALTNPANATEEALWRPFKIFDTENRPIYYPPAVINVAQQGKFALGFGTGDREDLWRFPNGLTGKYFMVVDQAFAQGDGGLPLDQTDLTEVLIDSSPTADDLLASGGWFMTLRQGERQISTTFALAGVTIFTTYKPDVPNPTTGPDGERVCSATGESRVYIVFTDNANPIRTDPATDSRTRFLSIAGFVTNPFLELTGTKNRLDGDPDDPDNPDDDPLPDPTRTSDDLTDELRDIMNEIKQRFPEVCRFTNRPKGIKLQGQDTRQIYAAPVPVCTVIHSWRDL
;
A
#
# COMPACT_ATOMS: atom_id res chain seq x y z
N GLY A 1 19.55 32.59 9.45
CA GLY A 1 18.49 32.06 10.31
C GLY A 1 17.78 31.00 9.52
N ASP A 2 17.52 29.84 10.13
CA ASP A 2 16.76 28.76 9.48
C ASP A 2 15.36 29.30 9.11
N PRO A 3 14.99 29.32 7.81
CA PRO A 3 13.67 29.79 7.38
C PRO A 3 12.53 28.93 7.93
N ASN A 4 12.81 27.72 8.44
CA ASN A 4 11.83 26.79 9.00
C ASN A 4 11.72 26.88 10.54
N TRP A 5 12.49 27.74 11.20
CA TRP A 5 12.52 27.84 12.67
C TRP A 5 11.15 28.11 13.30
N GLY A 6 10.27 28.85 12.62
CA GLY A 6 8.95 29.19 13.12
C GLY A 6 7.94 28.04 13.13
N CYS A 7 8.25 26.93 12.47
CA CYS A 7 7.36 25.81 12.21
C CYS A 7 7.95 24.43 12.53
N ARG A 8 9.12 24.41 13.15
CA ARG A 8 9.62 23.22 13.83
C ARG A 8 9.16 23.30 15.27
N ASP A 9 8.70 22.18 15.80
CA ASP A 9 8.65 22.02 17.23
C ASP A 9 10.10 22.02 17.74
N VAL A 10 10.47 23.10 18.40
CA VAL A 10 11.78 23.24 19.01
C VAL A 10 11.64 22.73 20.43
N PHE A 11 12.55 21.84 20.82
CA PHE A 11 12.61 21.28 22.15
C PHE A 11 13.96 21.60 22.77
N VAL A 12 13.98 21.80 24.08
CA VAL A 12 15.21 21.91 24.85
C VAL A 12 15.33 20.66 25.70
N LEU A 13 16.40 19.90 25.51
CA LEU A 13 16.79 18.83 26.43
C LEU A 13 17.90 19.35 27.35
N MET A 14 17.56 19.54 28.62
CA MET A 14 18.49 19.90 29.68
C MET A 14 18.95 18.62 30.39
N LEU A 15 20.18 18.18 30.13
CA LEU A 15 20.81 17.05 30.83
C LEU A 15 21.78 17.59 31.89
N THR A 16 21.62 17.19 33.14
CA THR A 16 22.43 17.66 34.29
C THR A 16 22.78 16.53 35.25
N ASP A 17 23.92 16.66 35.95
CA ASP A 17 24.38 15.75 37.02
C ASP A 17 24.27 16.39 38.43
N GLY A 18 23.60 17.54 38.53
CA GLY A 18 23.41 18.27 39.79
C GLY A 18 22.20 19.21 39.77
N ILE A 19 21.82 19.68 40.96
CA ILE A 19 20.74 20.67 41.16
C ILE A 19 21.25 22.06 40.78
N GLU A 20 20.43 22.87 40.12
CA GLU A 20 20.78 24.25 39.77
C GLU A 20 20.89 25.13 41.03
N THR A 21 22.00 25.86 41.17
CA THR A 21 22.33 26.67 42.36
C THR A 21 22.61 28.15 42.02
N CYS A 22 22.55 28.53 40.75
CA CYS A 22 22.79 29.90 40.30
C CYS A 22 21.60 30.84 40.62
N SER A 23 21.88 32.13 40.76
CA SER A 23 20.88 33.18 41.06
C SER A 23 20.00 33.59 39.86
N SER A 24 20.10 32.90 38.72
CA SER A 24 19.26 33.07 37.54
C SER A 24 17.97 32.26 37.69
N ASN A 25 16.83 32.84 37.33
CA ASN A 25 15.53 32.21 37.48
C ASN A 25 15.28 31.21 36.34
N GLY A 26 15.90 30.03 36.42
CA GLY A 26 15.74 28.93 35.44
C GLY A 26 14.28 28.63 35.09
N PRO A 27 13.36 28.53 36.07
CA PRO A 27 11.93 28.38 35.79
C PRO A 27 11.35 29.51 34.93
N ALA A 28 11.72 30.77 35.14
CA ALA A 28 11.22 31.88 34.33
C ALA A 28 11.74 31.85 32.87
N GLU A 29 12.95 31.35 32.64
CA GLU A 29 13.47 31.17 31.29
C GLU A 29 12.78 29.99 30.59
N ALA A 30 12.57 28.87 31.31
CA ALA A 30 11.80 27.73 30.81
C ALA A 30 10.34 28.11 30.51
N GLU A 31 9.70 28.91 31.37
CA GLU A 31 8.36 29.46 31.16
C GLU A 31 8.32 30.39 29.94
N THR A 32 9.37 31.19 29.72
CA THR A 32 9.49 32.05 28.54
C THR A 32 9.61 31.22 27.26
N LEU A 33 10.39 30.14 27.28
CA LEU A 33 10.50 29.18 26.18
C LEU A 33 9.18 28.44 25.94
N PHE A 34 8.53 27.97 27.00
CA PHE A 34 7.26 27.27 26.93
C PHE A 34 6.16 28.15 26.35
N ASN A 35 6.07 29.41 26.78
CA ASN A 35 5.17 30.42 26.20
C ASN A 35 5.50 30.76 24.73
N ALA A 36 6.71 30.45 24.27
CA ALA A 36 7.10 30.55 22.86
C ALA A 36 6.89 29.24 22.08
N GLY A 37 6.25 28.22 22.68
CA GLY A 37 5.98 26.91 22.08
C GLY A 37 7.12 25.90 22.20
N VAL A 38 8.13 26.17 23.05
CA VAL A 38 9.33 25.32 23.20
C VAL A 38 9.27 24.57 24.51
N LYS A 39 8.97 23.26 24.47
CA LYS A 39 9.02 22.39 25.65
C LYS A 39 10.46 22.18 26.11
N THR A 40 10.66 22.18 27.43
CA THR A 40 11.98 21.91 28.04
C THR A 40 11.92 20.61 28.82
N TYR A 41 12.55 19.55 28.31
CA TYR A 41 12.75 18.28 29.01
C TYR A 41 13.96 18.38 29.94
N VAL A 42 13.79 18.03 31.21
CA VAL A 42 14.86 18.06 32.21
C VAL A 42 15.21 16.65 32.63
N VAL A 43 16.47 16.25 32.43
CA VAL A 43 17.00 14.95 32.83
C VAL A 43 18.12 15.16 33.85
N GLY A 44 17.86 14.80 35.12
CA GLY A 44 18.81 14.87 36.23
C GLY A 44 19.45 13.51 36.52
N PHE A 45 20.63 13.24 35.97
CA PHE A 45 21.31 11.96 36.12
C PHE A 45 22.03 11.83 37.48
N GLY A 46 21.67 10.81 38.25
CA GLY A 46 22.25 10.57 39.58
C GLY A 46 21.82 11.59 40.65
N VAL A 47 20.72 12.32 40.40
CA VAL A 47 20.17 13.33 41.32
C VAL A 47 18.86 12.81 41.91
N GLU A 48 18.77 12.70 43.23
CA GLU A 48 17.52 12.35 43.93
C GLU A 48 16.65 13.60 44.15
N SER A 49 15.32 13.46 44.06
CA SER A 49 14.39 14.56 44.32
C SER A 49 14.38 14.93 45.82
N ALA A 50 14.38 16.23 46.12
CA ALA A 50 14.24 16.72 47.49
C ALA A 50 12.79 16.58 47.99
N ALA A 51 12.62 16.33 49.30
CA ALA A 51 11.30 16.25 49.91
C ALA A 51 10.57 17.61 49.84
N GLY A 52 9.71 17.78 48.84
CA GLY A 52 8.98 19.02 48.54
C GLY A 52 9.20 19.59 47.14
N GLY A 53 9.98 18.92 46.28
CA GLY A 53 10.38 19.41 44.95
C GLY A 53 11.71 20.18 45.00
N ASP A 54 12.45 20.20 43.90
CA ASP A 54 13.66 21.01 43.74
C ASP A 54 13.64 21.87 42.46
N SER A 55 14.72 22.63 42.23
CA SER A 55 14.79 23.57 41.11
C SER A 55 14.71 22.89 39.74
N LEU A 56 15.06 21.61 39.61
CA LEU A 56 14.89 20.87 38.35
C LEU A 56 13.41 20.52 38.10
N ASP A 57 12.65 20.20 39.17
CA ASP A 57 11.20 20.00 39.06
C ASP A 57 10.51 21.31 38.65
N GLU A 58 10.91 22.43 39.25
CA GLU A 58 10.36 23.76 38.90
C GLU A 58 10.69 24.16 37.45
N ILE A 59 11.90 23.86 36.96
CA ILE A 59 12.28 24.14 35.56
C ILE A 59 11.50 23.26 34.59
N ALA A 60 11.36 21.96 34.89
CA ALA A 60 10.61 21.04 34.04
C ALA A 60 9.14 21.44 33.95
N GLU A 61 8.50 21.71 35.10
CA GLU A 61 7.10 22.12 35.17
C GLU A 61 6.86 23.43 34.42
N ALA A 62 7.72 24.44 34.63
CA ALA A 62 7.67 25.70 33.88
C ALA A 62 7.93 25.52 32.38
N GLY A 63 8.74 24.53 32.02
CA GLY A 63 9.01 24.10 30.65
C GLY A 63 7.95 23.19 30.03
N GLY A 64 6.85 22.91 30.74
CA GLY A 64 5.75 22.07 30.28
C GLY A 64 6.03 20.57 30.26
N THR A 65 7.01 20.10 31.03
CA THR A 65 7.38 18.68 31.15
C THR A 65 7.51 18.26 32.62
N VAL A 66 7.98 17.04 32.87
CA VAL A 66 8.32 16.54 34.21
C VAL A 66 9.79 16.18 34.24
N ALA A 67 10.48 16.49 35.34
CA ALA A 67 11.88 16.17 35.50
C ALA A 67 12.08 14.65 35.61
N ILE A 68 12.93 14.10 34.75
CA ILE A 68 13.26 12.67 34.71
C ILE A 68 14.58 12.46 35.44
N ARG A 69 14.65 11.48 36.34
CA ARG A 69 15.80 11.32 37.26
C ARG A 69 16.42 9.92 37.19
N PRO A 70 17.09 9.58 36.08
CA PRO A 70 17.75 8.31 35.96
C PRO A 70 18.90 8.18 36.98
N GLN A 71 18.97 7.06 37.69
CA GLN A 71 19.98 6.79 38.73
C GLN A 71 21.16 5.94 38.24
N ASN A 72 21.03 5.33 37.07
CA ASN A 72 22.04 4.50 36.45
C ASN A 72 21.98 4.59 34.92
N ILE A 73 23.01 4.08 34.24
CA ILE A 73 23.17 4.25 32.80
C ILE A 73 22.03 3.63 31.99
N ASP A 74 21.45 2.52 32.45
CA ASP A 74 20.33 1.87 31.76
C ASP A 74 19.08 2.75 31.82
N GLN A 75 18.78 3.30 33.00
CA GLN A 75 17.68 4.27 33.17
C GLN A 75 17.90 5.55 32.37
N LEU A 76 19.15 6.02 32.24
CA LEU A 76 19.45 7.20 31.44
C LEU A 76 19.16 6.95 29.95
N ILE A 77 19.53 5.77 29.44
CA ILE A 77 19.23 5.38 28.06
C ILE A 77 17.71 5.31 27.83
N GLU A 78 16.97 4.72 28.77
CA GLU A 78 15.50 4.65 28.73
C GLU A 78 14.86 6.04 28.73
N SER A 79 15.25 6.91 29.66
CA SER A 79 14.74 8.28 29.74
C SER A 79 15.03 9.12 28.48
N LEU A 80 16.24 9.00 27.92
CA LEU A 80 16.59 9.71 26.68
C LEU A 80 15.78 9.19 25.49
N ARG A 81 15.53 7.88 25.42
CA ARG A 81 14.65 7.29 24.40
C ARG A 81 13.23 7.82 24.54
N GLU A 82 12.66 7.86 25.74
CA GLU A 82 11.34 8.43 26.00
C GLU A 82 11.23 9.89 25.52
N VAL A 83 12.23 10.73 25.86
CA VAL A 83 12.26 12.13 25.42
C VAL A 83 12.32 12.24 23.89
N PHE A 84 13.23 11.50 23.24
CA PHE A 84 13.35 11.55 21.78
C PHE A 84 12.10 10.98 21.08
N ASN A 85 11.42 10.00 21.69
CA ASN A 85 10.18 9.46 21.18
C ASN A 85 9.03 10.49 21.21
N GLU A 86 8.89 11.26 22.29
CA GLU A 86 7.86 12.32 22.38
C GLU A 86 8.13 13.47 21.39
N ILE A 87 9.40 13.75 21.12
CA ILE A 87 9.82 14.78 20.16
C ILE A 87 9.44 14.40 18.72
N GLN A 88 9.60 13.14 18.35
CA GLN A 88 9.39 12.69 16.97
C GLN A 88 7.92 12.38 16.61
N SER A 89 6.99 12.30 17.58
CA SER A 89 5.61 11.84 17.33
C SER A 89 4.64 12.87 16.74
N GLN A 90 5.06 14.12 16.54
CA GLN A 90 4.13 15.24 16.30
C GLN A 90 3.93 15.61 14.81
N THR A 91 4.49 14.86 13.85
CA THR A 91 4.76 15.39 12.49
C THR A 91 4.10 14.73 11.26
N ALA A 92 3.02 13.91 11.31
CA ALA A 92 2.47 13.27 10.08
C ALA A 92 0.92 13.11 9.98
N ALA A 93 0.35 13.38 8.79
CA ALA A 93 -0.98 12.95 8.27
C ALA A 93 -0.92 13.04 6.70
N PHE A 94 -1.39 12.13 5.81
CA PHE A 94 -2.74 11.61 5.46
C PHE A 94 -2.70 10.39 4.46
N SER A 95 -3.86 9.73 4.18
CA SER A 95 -4.10 8.39 3.57
C SER A 95 -4.47 8.30 2.07
N SER A 96 -4.32 7.08 1.49
CA SER A 96 -4.58 6.62 0.10
C SER A 96 -6.07 6.35 -0.30
N ALA A 97 -6.34 5.90 -1.54
CA ALA A 97 -7.67 5.51 -2.06
C ALA A 97 -7.60 4.33 -3.05
N ALA A 98 -8.59 3.43 -3.05
CA ALA A 98 -8.68 2.31 -4.01
C ALA A 98 -9.99 2.30 -4.81
N VAL A 99 -9.86 1.98 -6.10
CA VAL A 99 -11.01 1.83 -7.00
C VAL A 99 -11.01 0.39 -7.53
N PRO A 100 -12.04 -0.44 -7.23
CA PRO A 100 -12.16 -1.76 -7.82
C PRO A 100 -12.30 -1.68 -9.35
N SER A 101 -11.75 -2.68 -10.02
CA SER A 101 -12.06 -2.98 -11.42
C SER A 101 -13.48 -3.52 -11.56
N VAL A 102 -14.22 -2.98 -12.53
CA VAL A 102 -15.65 -3.21 -12.74
C VAL A 102 -15.95 -4.52 -13.49
N GLN A 103 -16.98 -5.24 -13.03
CA GLN A 103 -17.72 -6.25 -13.79
C GLN A 103 -19.14 -5.74 -14.09
N THR A 104 -19.72 -6.16 -15.21
CA THR A 104 -20.95 -5.64 -15.80
C THR A 104 -22.27 -5.85 -15.05
N ASN A 105 -22.28 -6.58 -13.92
CA ASN A 105 -23.51 -7.03 -13.24
C ASN A 105 -23.62 -6.62 -11.75
N VAL A 106 -22.80 -5.69 -11.28
CA VAL A 106 -22.92 -5.06 -9.94
C VAL A 106 -22.90 -3.56 -10.13
N ALA A 107 -23.53 -2.79 -9.23
CA ALA A 107 -23.22 -1.37 -9.14
C ALA A 107 -21.72 -1.20 -8.85
N ASP A 108 -21.02 -0.45 -9.71
CA ASP A 108 -19.60 -0.13 -9.53
C ASP A 108 -19.39 0.46 -8.12
N LYS A 109 -18.41 -0.03 -7.36
CA LYS A 109 -18.08 0.51 -6.03
C LYS A 109 -16.81 1.36 -6.04
N VAL A 110 -16.63 2.19 -5.02
CA VAL A 110 -15.36 2.85 -4.69
C VAL A 110 -15.08 2.57 -3.22
N PHE A 111 -13.83 2.23 -2.90
CA PHE A 111 -13.37 2.02 -1.53
C PHE A 111 -12.45 3.18 -1.13
N LEU A 112 -12.89 4.00 -0.18
CA LEU A 112 -12.11 5.14 0.31
C LEU A 112 -11.66 4.85 1.73
N THR A 113 -10.35 4.93 1.99
CA THR A 113 -9.81 4.84 3.34
C THR A 113 -9.76 6.23 3.97
N ARG A 114 -10.11 6.31 5.24
CA ARG A 114 -10.04 7.55 6.02
C ARG A 114 -9.55 7.23 7.41
N PHE A 115 -8.92 8.20 8.05
CA PHE A 115 -8.57 8.08 9.46
C PHE A 115 -8.66 9.41 10.20
N THR A 116 -8.86 9.33 11.50
CA THR A 116 -8.84 10.48 12.41
C THR A 116 -7.65 10.32 13.36
N SER A 117 -6.71 11.27 13.33
CA SER A 117 -5.56 11.21 14.23
C SER A 117 -5.98 11.37 15.69
N VAL A 118 -5.39 10.55 16.55
CA VAL A 118 -5.69 10.53 17.98
C VAL A 118 -4.43 10.82 18.76
N LYS A 119 -4.40 11.98 19.43
CA LYS A 119 -3.27 12.37 20.28
C LYS A 119 -3.13 11.39 21.46
N GLY A 120 -1.91 10.94 21.72
CA GLY A 120 -1.62 10.04 22.84
C GLY A 120 -2.03 8.58 22.60
N SER A 121 -2.26 8.18 21.33
CA SER A 121 -2.59 6.81 20.95
C SER A 121 -1.60 6.28 19.93
N ALA A 122 -1.15 5.03 20.10
CA ALA A 122 -0.26 4.36 19.15
C ALA A 122 -0.92 3.95 17.83
N ARG A 123 -2.24 3.93 17.80
CA ARG A 123 -3.04 3.70 16.59
C ARG A 123 -4.17 4.72 16.50
N TRP A 124 -4.55 5.05 15.29
CA TRP A 124 -5.62 6.01 15.03
C TRP A 124 -6.91 5.35 14.57
N ASP A 125 -7.98 6.15 14.55
CA ASP A 125 -9.32 5.73 14.15
C ASP A 125 -9.37 5.53 12.64
N GLY A 126 -9.31 4.29 12.17
CA GLY A 126 -9.30 3.96 10.75
C GLY A 126 -10.60 3.38 10.22
N HIS A 127 -10.89 3.68 8.96
CA HIS A 127 -12.14 3.28 8.30
C HIS A 127 -11.95 3.04 6.80
N ILE A 128 -12.87 2.24 6.24
CA ILE A 128 -12.97 1.98 4.80
C ILE A 128 -14.43 2.12 4.39
N ASP A 129 -14.73 3.19 3.67
CA ASP A 129 -16.08 3.46 3.17
C ASP A 129 -16.27 2.82 1.79
N ALA A 130 -17.32 2.01 1.64
CA ALA A 130 -17.72 1.44 0.35
C ALA A 130 -18.90 2.21 -0.25
N PHE A 131 -18.66 3.02 -1.26
CA PHE A 131 -19.70 3.77 -1.95
C PHE A 131 -20.16 3.06 -3.22
N LEU A 132 -21.48 2.94 -3.42
CA LEU A 132 -22.04 2.60 -4.71
C LEU A 132 -21.94 3.82 -5.62
N LYS A 133 -21.28 3.70 -6.77
CA LYS A 133 -21.06 4.83 -7.66
C LYS A 133 -22.38 5.43 -8.18
N PRO A 134 -22.45 6.76 -8.41
CA PRO A 134 -21.45 7.79 -8.05
C PRO A 134 -21.14 7.84 -6.57
N VAL A 135 -19.94 8.30 -6.20
CA VAL A 135 -19.71 8.71 -4.80
C VAL A 135 -20.65 9.90 -4.53
N PRO A 136 -21.59 9.82 -3.58
CA PRO A 136 -22.42 10.96 -3.23
C PRO A 136 -21.53 12.06 -2.66
N LEU A 137 -21.72 13.31 -3.06
CA LEU A 137 -20.88 14.43 -2.64
C LEU A 137 -21.71 15.49 -1.90
N LYS A 138 -21.11 16.13 -0.90
CA LYS A 138 -21.62 17.33 -0.24
C LYS A 138 -21.37 18.57 -1.11
N SER A 139 -21.90 19.72 -0.70
CA SER A 139 -21.72 20.99 -1.43
C SER A 139 -20.27 21.48 -1.52
N ASP A 140 -19.39 20.96 -0.67
CA ASP A 140 -17.94 21.18 -0.72
C ASP A 140 -17.19 20.10 -1.54
N ALA A 141 -17.92 19.25 -2.27
CA ALA A 141 -17.43 18.14 -3.06
C ALA A 141 -16.68 17.04 -2.28
N THR A 142 -16.85 16.96 -0.95
CA THR A 142 -16.40 15.80 -0.16
C THR A 142 -17.46 14.69 -0.17
N PRO A 143 -17.08 13.40 -0.01
CA PRO A 143 -18.02 12.28 0.06
C PRO A 143 -19.08 12.45 1.17
N ASP A 144 -20.35 12.29 0.80
CA ASP A 144 -21.47 12.35 1.71
C ASP A 144 -21.76 11.00 2.38
N ARG A 145 -21.23 10.84 3.59
CA ARG A 145 -21.46 9.65 4.44
C ARG A 145 -22.86 9.60 5.06
N ASP A 146 -23.61 10.71 5.06
CA ASP A 146 -24.96 10.77 5.61
C ASP A 146 -25.97 10.09 4.66
N ARG A 147 -25.63 9.99 3.37
CA ARG A 147 -26.38 9.24 2.35
C ARG A 147 -26.08 7.75 2.39
N ARG A 148 -26.58 7.04 3.42
CA ARG A 148 -26.50 5.57 3.50
C ARG A 148 -27.45 4.88 2.52
N CYS A 149 -27.07 3.70 2.03
CA CYS A 149 -27.91 2.90 1.13
C CYS A 149 -29.12 2.32 1.88
N GLY A 150 -30.31 2.53 1.33
CA GLY A 150 -31.54 1.82 1.71
C GLY A 150 -31.72 0.54 0.90
N PRO A 151 -32.75 -0.28 1.23
CA PRO A 151 -32.94 -1.61 0.64
C PRO A 151 -33.13 -1.66 -0.88
N ASN A 152 -33.53 -0.54 -1.49
CA ASN A 152 -33.80 -0.43 -2.93
C ASN A 152 -32.78 0.46 -3.66
N ASP A 153 -31.78 0.99 -2.95
CA ASP A 153 -30.77 1.83 -3.57
C ASP A 153 -29.81 0.98 -4.41
N THR A 154 -29.49 1.47 -5.60
CA THR A 154 -28.62 0.79 -6.57
C THR A 154 -27.40 1.62 -6.97
N ALA A 155 -27.26 2.83 -6.43
CA ALA A 155 -26.22 3.80 -6.75
C ALA A 155 -26.23 4.98 -5.76
N ALA A 156 -25.19 5.81 -5.76
CA ALA A 156 -25.14 7.12 -5.08
C ALA A 156 -25.33 7.07 -3.56
N CYS A 157 -24.73 6.09 -2.88
CA CYS A 157 -24.88 5.93 -1.44
C CYS A 157 -23.71 5.16 -0.81
N LEU A 158 -23.50 5.39 0.49
CA LEU A 158 -22.59 4.60 1.33
C LEU A 158 -23.24 3.25 1.66
N SER A 159 -22.63 2.17 1.19
CA SER A 159 -23.12 0.80 1.39
C SER A 159 -22.77 0.26 2.77
N TRP A 160 -21.50 0.40 3.18
CA TRP A 160 -21.00 -0.04 4.49
C TRP A 160 -19.68 0.69 4.80
N ASP A 161 -19.32 0.70 6.08
CA ASP A 161 -18.05 1.20 6.61
C ASP A 161 -17.39 0.05 7.39
N ALA A 162 -16.23 -0.43 6.91
CA ALA A 162 -15.57 -1.58 7.51
C ALA A 162 -15.13 -1.33 8.97
N GLY A 163 -14.82 -0.09 9.33
CA GLY A 163 -14.46 0.26 10.71
C GLY A 163 -15.67 0.17 11.65
N GLU A 164 -16.86 0.56 11.18
CA GLU A 164 -18.12 0.42 11.92
C GLU A 164 -18.52 -1.07 12.06
N GLU A 165 -18.46 -1.84 10.97
CA GLU A 165 -18.76 -3.28 10.98
C GLU A 165 -17.79 -4.07 11.87
N LEU A 166 -16.52 -3.66 11.92
CA LEU A 166 -15.53 -4.31 12.78
C LEU A 166 -15.79 -4.06 14.27
N VAL A 167 -16.27 -2.86 14.63
CA VAL A 167 -16.72 -2.58 15.99
C VAL A 167 -17.89 -3.49 16.36
N ASP A 168 -18.86 -3.66 15.46
CA ASP A 168 -20.01 -4.55 15.66
C ASP A 168 -19.63 -6.05 15.75
N GLN A 169 -18.49 -6.43 15.15
CA GLN A 169 -17.92 -7.78 15.26
C GLN A 169 -17.00 -7.97 16.47
N SER A 170 -16.64 -6.91 17.18
CA SER A 170 -15.69 -6.95 18.30
C SER A 170 -16.41 -6.95 19.64
N LEU A 171 -15.79 -7.55 20.64
CA LEU A 171 -16.29 -7.51 22.02
C LEU A 171 -15.98 -6.15 22.68
N LEU A 172 -16.87 -5.69 23.55
CA LEU A 172 -16.62 -4.53 24.40
C LEU A 172 -15.55 -4.87 25.46
N ASP A 173 -14.85 -3.85 25.97
CA ASP A 173 -13.80 -4.00 27.00
C ASP A 173 -14.21 -4.89 28.17
N THR A 174 -15.44 -4.72 28.67
CA THR A 174 -15.96 -5.49 29.81
C THR A 174 -16.15 -6.98 29.49
N GLU A 175 -16.42 -7.30 28.23
CA GLU A 175 -16.62 -8.67 27.76
C GLU A 175 -15.27 -9.35 27.54
N ILE A 176 -14.29 -8.62 26.97
CA ILE A 176 -12.89 -9.07 26.87
C ILE A 176 -12.32 -9.33 28.27
N ASP A 177 -12.58 -8.44 29.23
CA ASP A 177 -12.19 -8.64 30.63
C ASP A 177 -12.79 -9.90 31.25
N ALA A 178 -14.06 -10.19 30.94
CA ALA A 178 -14.71 -11.41 31.41
C ALA A 178 -14.13 -12.66 30.75
N ALA A 179 -13.73 -12.58 29.47
CA ALA A 179 -13.11 -13.68 28.72
C ALA A 179 -11.73 -14.06 29.27
N LEU A 180 -10.96 -13.09 29.77
CA LEU A 180 -9.62 -13.31 30.34
C LEU A 180 -9.63 -13.94 31.74
N LEU A 181 -10.79 -14.07 32.38
CA LEU A 181 -10.89 -14.72 33.68
C LEU A 181 -10.83 -16.26 33.52
N PRO A 182 -10.20 -16.99 34.46
CA PRO A 182 -10.20 -18.46 34.43
C PRO A 182 -11.63 -19.03 34.39
N GLY A 183 -11.99 -19.72 33.30
CA GLY A 183 -13.33 -20.28 33.08
C GLY A 183 -14.37 -19.27 32.57
N GLY A 184 -13.94 -18.13 32.01
CA GLY A 184 -14.79 -17.16 31.32
C GLY A 184 -15.55 -17.79 30.14
N THR A 185 -16.69 -17.20 29.78
CA THR A 185 -17.49 -17.62 28.62
C THR A 185 -17.44 -16.54 27.54
N GLY A 186 -16.90 -16.88 26.37
CA GLY A 186 -16.90 -16.03 25.16
C GLY A 186 -15.51 -15.54 24.77
N ASP A 187 -14.83 -16.25 23.88
CA ASP A 187 -13.55 -15.78 23.34
C ASP A 187 -13.79 -14.69 22.28
N PRO A 188 -13.05 -13.56 22.30
CA PRO A 188 -13.15 -12.52 21.27
C PRO A 188 -12.66 -13.00 19.89
N VAL A 189 -11.80 -14.03 19.89
CA VAL A 189 -11.20 -14.60 18.69
C VAL A 189 -11.39 -16.11 18.73
N GLY A 190 -11.83 -16.70 17.62
CA GLY A 190 -11.96 -18.14 17.51
C GLY A 190 -12.74 -18.59 16.28
N SER A 191 -13.19 -19.84 16.34
CA SER A 191 -13.85 -20.52 15.22
C SER A 191 -15.38 -20.37 15.18
N ALA A 192 -16.00 -19.80 16.21
CA ALA A 192 -17.45 -19.62 16.21
C ALA A 192 -17.87 -18.51 15.25
N GLU A 193 -19.12 -18.56 14.80
CA GLU A 193 -19.63 -17.70 13.73
C GLU A 193 -19.74 -16.22 14.16
N ASP A 194 -19.85 -15.96 15.46
CA ASP A 194 -19.91 -14.65 16.11
C ASP A 194 -18.54 -14.13 16.58
N GLN A 195 -17.48 -14.93 16.43
CA GLN A 195 -16.12 -14.55 16.82
C GLN A 195 -15.34 -13.98 15.65
N ARG A 196 -14.34 -13.14 15.95
CA ARG A 196 -13.35 -12.72 14.95
C ARG A 196 -12.34 -13.83 14.69
N ARG A 197 -11.84 -13.94 13.46
CA ARG A 197 -10.78 -14.88 13.08
C ARG A 197 -9.48 -14.11 12.88
N ILE A 198 -8.79 -13.85 13.99
CA ILE A 198 -7.49 -13.18 14.01
C ILE A 198 -6.42 -14.24 14.12
N TYR A 199 -5.75 -14.51 13.01
CA TYR A 199 -4.65 -15.46 12.96
C TYR A 199 -3.33 -14.75 13.29
N PHE A 200 -2.38 -15.50 13.82
CA PHE A 200 -1.01 -15.05 13.94
C PHE A 200 -0.05 -16.09 13.42
N SER A 201 1.14 -15.60 13.07
CA SER A 201 2.25 -16.44 12.65
C SER A 201 3.08 -16.86 13.87
N PRO A 202 3.27 -18.16 14.09
CA PRO A 202 4.18 -18.65 15.12
C PRO A 202 5.57 -18.01 15.00
N GLY A 203 6.12 -17.61 16.15
CA GLY A 203 7.44 -16.97 16.21
C GLY A 203 8.59 -17.90 15.79
N VAL A 204 8.41 -19.22 15.84
CA VAL A 204 9.39 -20.18 15.34
C VAL A 204 9.14 -20.41 13.84
N PRO A 205 10.11 -20.12 12.95
CA PRO A 205 9.98 -20.41 11.53
C PRO A 205 9.65 -21.88 11.30
N SER A 206 8.60 -22.16 10.53
CA SER A 206 8.35 -23.52 10.06
C SER A 206 9.15 -23.78 8.80
N ALA A 207 9.70 -24.98 8.65
CA ALA A 207 10.23 -25.44 7.37
C ALA A 207 9.13 -25.99 6.45
N SER A 208 7.87 -26.00 6.90
CA SER A 208 6.72 -26.41 6.09
C SER A 208 6.12 -25.22 5.36
N VAL A 209 5.72 -25.44 4.11
CA VAL A 209 4.84 -24.55 3.36
C VAL A 209 3.57 -25.34 3.06
N PRO A 210 2.35 -24.84 3.37
CA PRO A 210 2.08 -23.60 4.08
C PRO A 210 2.59 -23.63 5.53
N GLU A 211 2.96 -22.47 6.04
CA GLU A 211 3.21 -22.28 7.47
C GLU A 211 1.90 -22.42 8.27
N PRO A 212 1.93 -23.05 9.46
CA PRO A 212 0.75 -23.16 10.30
C PRO A 212 0.28 -21.77 10.77
N LEU A 213 -1.04 -21.56 10.74
CA LEU A 213 -1.71 -20.43 11.38
C LEU A 213 -2.40 -20.89 12.65
N ASP A 214 -2.35 -20.04 13.67
CA ASP A 214 -3.06 -20.26 14.93
C ASP A 214 -3.81 -18.97 15.33
N PHE A 215 -4.79 -19.08 16.21
CA PHE A 215 -5.55 -17.91 16.68
C PHE A 215 -4.75 -17.09 17.67
N LEU A 216 -4.80 -15.76 17.52
CA LEU A 216 -4.04 -14.81 18.34
C LEU A 216 -4.49 -14.79 19.83
N TRP A 217 -5.54 -15.51 20.20
CA TRP A 217 -6.10 -15.52 21.55
C TRP A 217 -5.83 -16.83 22.30
N ARG A 218 -5.62 -16.74 23.62
CA ARG A 218 -5.43 -17.88 24.51
C ARG A 218 -6.34 -17.76 25.72
N ASP A 219 -6.91 -18.88 26.13
CA ASP A 219 -7.87 -19.00 27.23
C ASP A 219 -7.32 -19.87 28.37
N GLY A 220 -8.20 -20.21 29.32
CA GLY A 220 -7.88 -21.07 30.47
C GLY A 220 -7.62 -22.54 30.11
N ASP A 221 -8.13 -23.01 28.98
CA ASP A 221 -7.99 -24.40 28.50
C ASP A 221 -6.74 -24.60 27.62
N SER A 222 -6.16 -23.49 27.13
CA SER A 222 -4.93 -23.47 26.34
C SER A 222 -3.74 -24.12 27.08
N SER A 223 -3.03 -24.99 26.37
CA SER A 223 -1.88 -25.75 26.87
C SER A 223 -0.68 -24.85 27.18
N SER A 224 0.27 -25.41 27.93
CA SER A 224 1.55 -24.69 28.20
C SER A 224 2.40 -24.48 26.94
N ALA A 225 2.17 -25.23 25.86
CA ALA A 225 2.90 -25.04 24.61
C ALA A 225 2.33 -23.87 23.81
N GLU A 226 1.00 -23.81 23.66
CA GLU A 226 0.29 -22.73 22.97
C GLU A 226 0.55 -21.35 23.59
N TRP A 227 0.58 -21.28 24.93
CA TRP A 227 0.97 -20.05 25.64
C TRP A 227 2.42 -19.64 25.37
N ARG A 228 3.36 -20.59 25.31
CA ARG A 228 4.77 -20.28 25.03
C ARG A 228 4.96 -19.73 23.63
N GLU A 229 4.26 -20.32 22.67
CA GLU A 229 4.31 -19.91 21.28
C GLU A 229 3.76 -18.50 21.08
N LEU A 230 2.60 -18.19 21.68
CA LEU A 230 2.06 -16.83 21.66
C LEU A 230 3.05 -15.84 22.28
N LEU A 231 3.52 -16.09 23.52
CA LEU A 231 4.43 -15.19 24.22
C LEU A 231 5.73 -14.96 23.43
N PHE A 232 6.30 -16.02 22.85
CA PHE A 232 7.49 -15.90 22.00
C PHE A 232 7.22 -15.05 20.75
N SER A 233 6.05 -15.19 20.14
CA SER A 233 5.64 -14.41 18.95
C SER A 233 5.43 -12.93 19.28
N LEU A 234 5.00 -12.62 20.51
CA LEU A 234 4.89 -11.26 21.03
C LEU A 234 6.25 -10.68 21.49
N GLY A 235 7.35 -11.44 21.39
CA GLY A 235 8.67 -11.00 21.89
C GLY A 235 8.80 -11.00 23.41
N LEU A 236 7.88 -11.67 24.11
CA LEU A 236 7.80 -11.68 25.57
C LEU A 236 8.60 -12.83 26.21
N PRO A 237 8.97 -12.71 27.51
CA PRO A 237 9.51 -13.82 28.26
C PRO A 237 8.55 -15.02 28.27
N ALA A 238 9.08 -16.21 27.93
CA ALA A 238 8.29 -17.44 27.80
C ALA A 238 8.96 -18.63 28.51
N SER A 239 8.87 -18.66 29.85
CA SER A 239 9.35 -19.77 30.68
C SER A 239 8.75 -21.13 30.27
N ASN A 240 9.39 -22.23 30.66
CA ASN A 240 8.90 -23.58 30.38
C ASN A 240 8.58 -24.37 31.66
N PRO A 241 7.30 -24.48 32.08
CA PRO A 241 6.11 -23.83 31.51
C PRO A 241 6.03 -22.32 31.84
N PRO A 242 5.19 -21.52 31.13
CA PRO A 242 5.00 -20.12 31.43
C PRO A 242 4.43 -19.92 32.83
N THR A 243 4.96 -18.93 33.53
CA THR A 243 4.44 -18.44 34.80
C THR A 243 3.11 -17.72 34.60
N THR A 244 2.31 -17.59 35.67
CA THR A 244 1.06 -16.82 35.64
C THR A 244 1.29 -15.37 35.21
N ALA A 245 2.36 -14.73 35.71
CA ALA A 245 2.67 -13.34 35.36
C ALA A 245 2.99 -13.16 33.87
N GLU A 246 3.70 -14.10 33.24
CA GLU A 246 3.96 -14.06 31.80
C GLU A 246 2.66 -14.20 30.99
N LYS A 247 1.76 -15.10 31.40
CA LYS A 247 0.44 -15.26 30.76
C LYS A 247 -0.44 -14.02 30.93
N ASP A 248 -0.48 -13.46 32.14
CA ASP A 248 -1.25 -12.26 32.45
C ASP A 248 -0.77 -11.05 31.62
N LEU A 249 0.55 -10.91 31.42
CA LEU A 249 1.13 -9.88 30.55
C LEU A 249 0.70 -10.06 29.08
N GLY A 250 0.84 -11.28 28.54
CA GLY A 250 0.41 -11.57 27.17
C GLY A 250 -1.09 -11.30 26.96
N ALA A 251 -1.93 -11.74 27.91
CA ALA A 251 -3.36 -11.46 27.91
C ALA A 251 -3.67 -9.96 27.95
N GLN A 252 -2.97 -9.18 28.76
CA GLN A 252 -3.17 -7.73 28.87
C GLN A 252 -2.83 -7.02 27.55
N ILE A 253 -1.72 -7.39 26.91
CA ILE A 253 -1.33 -6.84 25.59
C ILE A 253 -2.41 -7.15 24.55
N LEU A 254 -2.91 -8.40 24.49
CA LEU A 254 -3.98 -8.77 23.58
C LEU A 254 -5.29 -8.01 23.86
N LYS A 255 -5.64 -7.81 25.13
CA LYS A 255 -6.79 -6.98 25.50
C LYS A 255 -6.64 -5.56 24.97
N ASP A 256 -5.51 -4.90 25.23
CA ASP A 256 -5.32 -3.49 24.86
C ASP A 256 -5.22 -3.26 23.35
N THR A 257 -4.79 -4.28 22.59
CA THR A 257 -4.74 -4.27 21.13
C THR A 257 -6.10 -4.63 20.49
N LEU A 258 -6.87 -5.55 21.07
CA LEU A 258 -8.12 -6.02 20.45
C LEU A 258 -9.37 -5.26 20.90
N ARG A 259 -9.27 -4.44 21.94
CA ARG A 259 -10.43 -3.72 22.50
C ARG A 259 -11.02 -2.66 21.56
N VAL A 260 -12.33 -2.44 21.72
CA VAL A 260 -13.05 -1.29 21.16
C VAL A 260 -12.67 -0.03 21.94
N ARG A 261 -12.02 0.92 21.29
CA ARG A 261 -11.69 2.21 21.92
C ARG A 261 -12.88 3.15 21.80
N ASP A 262 -13.28 3.74 22.92
CA ASP A 262 -14.29 4.80 22.99
C ASP A 262 -13.65 6.04 23.62
N ILE A 263 -13.32 7.02 22.78
CA ILE A 263 -12.61 8.23 23.18
C ILE A 263 -13.35 9.48 22.72
N THR A 264 -13.06 10.62 23.33
CA THR A 264 -13.55 11.92 22.88
C THR A 264 -12.37 12.83 22.64
N ILE A 265 -12.26 13.36 21.42
CA ILE A 265 -11.22 14.30 21.03
C ILE A 265 -11.80 15.70 20.78
N PRO A 266 -11.07 16.78 21.12
CA PRO A 266 -11.42 18.11 20.68
C PRO A 266 -11.07 18.29 19.20
N VAL A 267 -12.00 18.81 18.41
CA VAL A 267 -11.81 19.14 16.98
C VAL A 267 -12.05 20.63 16.79
N GLU A 268 -11.04 21.33 16.26
CA GLU A 268 -11.17 22.74 15.91
C GLU A 268 -11.83 22.89 14.53
N ARG A 269 -12.87 23.70 14.47
CA ARG A 269 -13.55 24.05 13.23
C ARG A 269 -12.83 25.22 12.54
N PRO A 270 -13.02 25.39 11.23
CA PRO A 270 -12.45 26.52 10.48
C PRO A 270 -12.84 27.90 11.01
N ASP A 271 -13.91 28.00 11.80
CA ASP A 271 -14.38 29.23 12.45
C ASP A 271 -13.71 29.52 13.82
N GLY A 272 -12.77 28.65 14.25
CA GLY A 272 -12.07 28.75 15.52
C GLY A 272 -12.82 28.18 16.73
N SER A 273 -13.98 27.54 16.54
CA SER A 273 -14.68 26.85 17.63
C SER A 273 -14.19 25.41 17.82
N THR A 274 -14.08 24.96 19.07
CA THR A 274 -13.76 23.56 19.39
C THR A 274 -15.04 22.77 19.66
N GLU A 275 -15.20 21.65 18.97
CA GLU A 275 -16.27 20.67 19.22
C GLU A 275 -15.67 19.36 19.70
N ASN A 276 -16.33 18.71 20.67
CA ASN A 276 -15.94 17.38 21.11
C ASN A 276 -16.51 16.33 20.15
N GLN A 277 -15.64 15.61 19.46
CA GLN A 277 -16.01 14.46 18.64
C GLN A 277 -15.75 13.17 19.42
N ARG A 278 -16.79 12.33 19.57
CA ARG A 278 -16.66 10.98 20.11
C ARG A 278 -16.25 10.03 18.98
N LEU A 279 -15.21 9.23 19.20
CA LEU A 279 -14.71 8.21 18.28
C LEU A 279 -14.85 6.84 18.93
N ILE A 280 -15.41 5.87 18.19
CA ILE A 280 -15.51 4.47 18.59
C ILE A 280 -14.86 3.63 17.51
N TYR A 281 -13.74 2.96 17.81
CA TYR A 281 -12.96 2.27 16.78
C TYR A 281 -12.15 1.09 17.29
N VAL A 282 -11.93 0.13 16.38
CA VAL A 282 -11.02 -1.01 16.55
C VAL A 282 -9.98 -1.03 15.43
N LEU A 283 -10.43 -0.81 14.20
CA LEU A 283 -9.59 -0.76 13.02
C LEU A 283 -8.57 0.37 13.14
N GLY A 284 -7.29 0.03 12.94
CA GLY A 284 -6.21 1.01 12.87
C GLY A 284 -6.28 1.86 11.59
N ASP A 285 -5.59 2.99 11.60
CA ASP A 285 -5.46 3.81 10.41
C ASP A 285 -4.75 3.07 9.27
N ILE A 286 -5.19 3.36 8.06
CA ILE A 286 -4.66 2.81 6.82
C ILE A 286 -4.03 3.98 6.07
N PHE A 287 -2.71 4.03 5.96
CA PHE A 287 -2.02 5.21 5.43
C PHE A 287 -1.49 4.97 4.02
N HIS A 288 -0.63 3.96 3.85
CA HIS A 288 0.07 3.66 2.60
C HIS A 288 -0.32 2.31 1.96
N SER A 289 -1.24 1.59 2.58
CA SER A 289 -1.82 0.37 2.03
C SER A 289 -3.05 0.68 1.18
N ASP A 290 -2.90 0.61 -0.13
CA ASP A 290 -4.03 0.68 -1.06
C ASP A 290 -4.93 -0.56 -0.87
N PRO A 291 -6.26 -0.39 -0.65
CA PRO A 291 -7.16 -1.54 -0.58
C PRO A 291 -7.14 -2.38 -1.86
N LEU A 292 -6.93 -3.69 -1.71
CA LEU A 292 -6.81 -4.65 -2.81
C LEU A 292 -8.06 -5.51 -2.91
N VAL A 293 -8.74 -5.47 -4.06
CA VAL A 293 -9.97 -6.23 -4.29
C VAL A 293 -9.64 -7.56 -4.96
N ILE A 294 -9.94 -8.64 -4.27
CA ILE A 294 -9.84 -10.01 -4.78
C ILE A 294 -11.20 -10.38 -5.37
N SER A 295 -11.24 -10.76 -6.65
CA SER A 295 -12.45 -11.28 -7.32
C SER A 295 -12.12 -12.53 -8.13
N ASN A 296 -12.87 -12.82 -9.19
CA ASN A 296 -12.49 -13.84 -10.17
C ASN A 296 -11.04 -13.66 -10.68
N PRO A 297 -10.35 -14.75 -11.06
CA PRO A 297 -9.10 -14.68 -11.81
C PRO A 297 -9.25 -13.76 -13.03
N ASN A 298 -8.30 -12.85 -13.26
CA ASN A 298 -8.44 -11.79 -14.26
C ASN A 298 -7.22 -11.63 -15.18
N ASP A 299 -6.24 -12.54 -15.12
CA ASP A 299 -5.13 -12.55 -16.07
C ASP A 299 -5.57 -13.04 -17.45
N PHE A 300 -5.76 -12.09 -18.37
CA PHE A 300 -6.13 -12.39 -19.76
C PHE A 300 -5.00 -13.06 -20.54
N SER A 301 -3.74 -12.77 -20.23
CA SER A 301 -2.60 -13.30 -20.96
C SER A 301 -2.50 -14.81 -20.71
N LEU A 302 -2.59 -15.24 -19.45
CA LEU A 302 -2.67 -16.65 -19.05
C LEU A 302 -3.90 -17.35 -19.65
N PHE A 303 -5.07 -16.69 -19.63
CA PHE A 303 -6.32 -17.22 -20.20
C PHE A 303 -6.24 -17.42 -21.72
N SER A 304 -5.61 -16.47 -22.42
CA SER A 304 -5.56 -16.47 -23.89
C SER A 304 -4.77 -17.65 -24.43
N VAL A 305 -3.64 -17.98 -23.80
CA VAL A 305 -2.77 -19.10 -24.19
C VAL A 305 -3.16 -20.41 -23.49
N ASP A 306 -4.07 -20.36 -22.52
CA ASP A 306 -4.41 -21.48 -21.64
C ASP A 306 -3.14 -22.10 -21.03
N TYR A 307 -2.38 -21.28 -20.30
CA TYR A 307 -1.07 -21.70 -19.78
C TYR A 307 -1.22 -22.96 -18.90
N ASN A 308 -0.32 -23.93 -19.09
CA ASN A 308 -0.42 -25.29 -18.55
C ASN A 308 -1.74 -26.02 -18.88
N GLY A 309 -2.41 -25.63 -19.95
CA GLY A 309 -3.58 -26.30 -20.48
C GLY A 309 -3.20 -27.52 -21.31
N ASN A 310 -3.50 -28.71 -20.80
CA ASN A 310 -3.25 -29.98 -21.49
C ASN A 310 -4.29 -30.32 -22.58
N GLY A 311 -5.11 -29.34 -22.99
CA GLY A 311 -6.18 -29.49 -23.98
C GLY A 311 -7.33 -30.37 -23.51
N LYS A 312 -7.46 -30.57 -22.19
CA LYS A 312 -8.49 -31.38 -21.54
C LYS A 312 -9.67 -30.50 -21.11
N PRO A 313 -10.91 -31.03 -21.12
CA PRO A 313 -12.04 -30.31 -20.57
C PRO A 313 -11.93 -30.22 -19.04
N CYS A 314 -12.55 -29.20 -18.45
CA CYS A 314 -12.44 -28.90 -17.02
C CYS A 314 -13.08 -29.96 -16.11
N ASP A 315 -13.85 -30.89 -16.67
CA ASP A 315 -14.48 -32.02 -15.99
C ASP A 315 -13.65 -33.32 -16.06
N ASP A 316 -12.47 -33.31 -16.69
CA ASP A 316 -11.61 -34.48 -16.82
C ASP A 316 -10.91 -34.82 -15.49
N SER A 317 -11.54 -35.66 -14.67
CA SER A 317 -10.99 -36.18 -13.41
C SER A 317 -9.66 -36.94 -13.51
N THR A 318 -9.17 -37.23 -14.73
CA THR A 318 -7.85 -37.86 -14.94
C THR A 318 -6.72 -36.86 -15.13
N GLU A 319 -7.06 -35.58 -15.33
CA GLU A 319 -6.11 -34.48 -15.45
C GLU A 319 -6.09 -33.70 -14.13
N PRO A 320 -5.01 -33.82 -13.33
CA PRO A 320 -4.90 -33.05 -12.09
C PRO A 320 -4.87 -31.54 -12.36
N ASN A 321 -4.39 -31.10 -13.53
CA ASN A 321 -4.21 -29.69 -13.88
C ASN A 321 -4.77 -29.35 -15.26
N PRO A 322 -6.08 -29.07 -15.38
CA PRO A 322 -6.72 -28.89 -16.68
C PRO A 322 -6.41 -27.54 -17.37
N GLY A 323 -5.50 -26.72 -16.82
CA GLY A 323 -5.10 -25.42 -17.39
C GLY A 323 -5.74 -24.20 -16.76
N TYR A 324 -5.24 -23.02 -17.12
CA TYR A 324 -5.68 -21.75 -16.55
C TYR A 324 -7.14 -21.43 -16.87
N ARG A 325 -7.65 -21.82 -18.04
CA ARG A 325 -9.07 -21.59 -18.38
C ARG A 325 -10.02 -22.31 -17.44
N CYS A 326 -9.68 -23.54 -17.05
CA CYS A 326 -10.48 -24.30 -16.10
C CYS A 326 -10.41 -23.75 -14.69
N TYR A 327 -9.25 -23.26 -14.28
CA TYR A 327 -9.11 -22.50 -13.05
C TYR A 327 -9.98 -21.22 -13.05
N PHE A 328 -9.94 -20.45 -14.14
CA PHE A 328 -10.80 -19.27 -14.33
C PHE A 328 -12.28 -19.63 -14.26
N GLU A 329 -12.74 -20.67 -14.96
CA GLU A 329 -14.14 -21.12 -14.94
C GLU A 329 -14.58 -21.58 -13.55
N LYS A 330 -13.72 -22.31 -12.83
CA LYS A 330 -13.96 -22.73 -11.44
C LYS A 330 -14.19 -21.52 -10.53
N HIS A 331 -13.33 -20.52 -10.61
CA HIS A 331 -13.32 -19.38 -9.69
C HIS A 331 -14.00 -18.11 -10.25
N LEU A 332 -14.72 -18.21 -11.37
CA LEU A 332 -15.40 -17.10 -12.03
C LEU A 332 -16.35 -16.33 -11.10
N ASN A 333 -17.02 -17.07 -10.21
CA ASN A 333 -18.03 -16.56 -9.30
C ASN A 333 -17.57 -16.55 -7.84
N ARG A 334 -16.26 -16.72 -7.58
CA ARG A 334 -15.68 -16.64 -6.23
C ARG A 334 -16.14 -15.36 -5.52
N ARG A 335 -16.40 -15.45 -4.21
CA ARG A 335 -16.75 -14.28 -3.40
C ARG A 335 -15.71 -13.17 -3.58
N LYS A 336 -16.17 -11.92 -3.54
CA LYS A 336 -15.29 -10.76 -3.59
C LYS A 336 -14.83 -10.41 -2.19
N MET A 337 -13.54 -10.12 -2.03
CA MET A 337 -12.95 -9.75 -0.76
C MET A 337 -12.10 -8.49 -0.93
N LEU A 338 -12.05 -7.66 0.11
CA LEU A 338 -11.19 -6.48 0.17
C LEU A 338 -10.07 -6.72 1.18
N LEU A 339 -8.83 -6.79 0.70
CA LEU A 339 -7.64 -6.96 1.54
C LEU A 339 -6.97 -5.60 1.76
N VAL A 340 -6.50 -5.36 2.98
CA VAL A 340 -5.84 -4.11 3.35
C VAL A 340 -4.97 -4.30 4.58
N ASN A 341 -3.82 -3.63 4.62
CA ASN A 341 -2.97 -3.56 5.78
C ASN A 341 -3.34 -2.33 6.62
N SER A 342 -3.30 -2.48 7.94
CA SER A 342 -3.66 -1.45 8.91
C SER A 342 -2.57 -1.30 9.99
N ASN A 343 -2.42 -0.07 10.49
CA ASN A 343 -1.48 0.25 11.56
C ASN A 343 -1.85 -0.31 12.94
N ASP A 344 -2.95 -1.05 13.06
CA ASP A 344 -3.22 -1.90 14.23
C ASP A 344 -2.43 -3.23 14.23
N GLY A 345 -1.52 -3.41 13.26
CA GLY A 345 -0.64 -4.57 13.16
C GLY A 345 -1.21 -5.72 12.34
N GLN A 346 -2.37 -5.54 11.71
CA GLN A 346 -3.09 -6.63 11.04
C GLN A 346 -3.26 -6.37 9.54
N THR A 347 -3.26 -7.46 8.78
CA THR A 347 -3.80 -7.50 7.43
C THR A 347 -5.22 -8.01 7.49
N HIS A 348 -6.20 -7.18 7.13
CA HIS A 348 -7.62 -7.53 7.18
C HIS A 348 -8.12 -7.98 5.81
N ALA A 349 -9.07 -8.92 5.81
CA ALA A 349 -9.88 -9.25 4.65
C ALA A 349 -11.37 -9.02 4.97
N PHE A 350 -12.02 -8.13 4.23
CA PHE A 350 -13.43 -7.79 4.41
C PHE A 350 -14.31 -8.35 3.28
N ASP A 351 -15.57 -8.66 3.59
CA ASP A 351 -16.57 -9.10 2.62
C ASP A 351 -16.95 -7.99 1.64
N ALA A 352 -16.58 -8.14 0.37
CA ALA A 352 -16.85 -7.15 -0.68
C ALA A 352 -17.99 -7.57 -1.63
N GLY A 353 -18.55 -8.77 -1.43
CA GLY A 353 -19.80 -9.22 -2.03
C GLY A 353 -19.82 -10.67 -2.46
N ILE A 354 -20.98 -11.30 -2.34
CA ILE A 354 -21.20 -12.71 -2.66
C ILE A 354 -22.21 -12.81 -3.82
N LEU A 355 -22.00 -13.74 -4.75
CA LEU A 355 -22.97 -13.99 -5.81
C LEU A 355 -24.25 -14.59 -5.20
N ARG A 356 -25.37 -13.89 -5.36
CA ARG A 356 -26.69 -14.32 -4.90
C ARG A 356 -27.57 -14.71 -6.07
N GLU A 357 -28.45 -15.66 -5.82
CA GLU A 357 -29.50 -16.05 -6.75
C GLU A 357 -30.87 -15.55 -6.24
N ARG A 358 -31.58 -14.80 -7.08
CA ARG A 358 -32.96 -14.36 -6.81
C ARG A 358 -33.88 -14.76 -7.95
N THR A 359 -35.13 -15.09 -7.64
CA THR A 359 -36.16 -15.31 -8.66
C THR A 359 -37.01 -14.06 -8.80
N GLU A 360 -37.03 -13.46 -9.99
CA GLU A 360 -37.88 -12.31 -10.31
C GLU A 360 -38.63 -12.57 -11.62
N GLY A 361 -39.95 -12.40 -11.62
CA GLY A 361 -40.78 -12.63 -12.81
C GLY A 361 -40.72 -14.05 -13.39
N GLY A 362 -40.27 -15.04 -12.61
CA GLY A 362 -40.03 -16.41 -13.06
C GLY A 362 -38.69 -16.63 -13.76
N GLN A 363 -37.79 -15.64 -13.74
CA GLN A 363 -36.41 -15.75 -14.18
C GLN A 363 -35.47 -15.79 -12.98
N THR A 364 -34.46 -16.65 -13.07
CA THR A 364 -33.34 -16.68 -12.14
C THR A 364 -32.37 -15.57 -12.52
N ILE A 365 -32.15 -14.63 -11.60
CA ILE A 365 -31.16 -13.57 -11.74
C ILE A 365 -30.03 -13.85 -10.75
N ARG A 366 -28.79 -13.77 -11.25
CA ARG A 366 -27.56 -13.96 -10.47
C ARG A 366 -26.77 -12.66 -10.46
N GLU A 367 -26.57 -12.12 -9.27
CA GLU A 367 -26.00 -10.80 -9.04
C GLU A 367 -25.12 -10.85 -7.79
N PHE A 368 -23.96 -10.20 -7.80
CA PHE A 368 -23.26 -10.03 -6.53
C PHE A 368 -24.01 -9.00 -5.69
N ASP A 369 -24.14 -9.29 -4.40
CA ASP A 369 -24.63 -8.30 -3.45
C ASP A 369 -23.60 -7.18 -3.21
N ASN A 370 -24.00 -6.21 -2.39
CA ASN A 370 -23.15 -5.07 -2.07
C ASN A 370 -22.03 -5.42 -1.06
N GLY A 371 -21.88 -6.67 -0.64
CA GLY A 371 -21.02 -7.04 0.48
C GLY A 371 -21.53 -6.47 1.78
N THR A 372 -21.01 -7.01 2.87
CA THR A 372 -21.38 -6.62 4.23
C THR A 372 -20.36 -5.71 4.88
N GLY A 373 -19.13 -5.61 4.35
CA GLY A 373 -18.04 -4.89 5.00
C GLY A 373 -17.50 -5.58 6.26
N ARG A 374 -18.05 -6.75 6.62
CA ARG A 374 -17.63 -7.56 7.76
C ARG A 374 -16.28 -8.22 7.52
N GLU A 375 -15.45 -8.27 8.55
CA GLU A 375 -14.17 -8.97 8.53
C GLU A 375 -14.38 -10.48 8.39
N LEU A 376 -13.71 -11.07 7.41
CA LEU A 376 -13.65 -12.51 7.14
C LEU A 376 -12.61 -13.18 8.02
N PHE A 377 -11.42 -12.57 8.04
CA PHE A 377 -10.28 -12.89 8.87
C PHE A 377 -9.33 -11.69 8.92
N SER A 378 -8.40 -11.70 9.86
CA SER A 378 -7.18 -10.90 9.82
C SER A 378 -5.96 -11.75 10.16
N ILE A 379 -4.78 -11.28 9.76
CA ILE A 379 -3.50 -11.96 10.04
C ILE A 379 -2.52 -10.97 10.65
N VAL A 380 -1.88 -11.41 11.73
CA VAL A 380 -0.70 -10.76 12.31
C VAL A 380 0.54 -11.54 11.86
N SER A 381 1.37 -10.90 11.05
CA SER A 381 2.68 -11.45 10.64
C SER A 381 3.62 -11.54 11.85
N ARG A 382 4.72 -12.28 11.74
CA ARG A 382 5.67 -12.44 12.84
C ARG A 382 6.29 -11.10 13.25
N SER A 383 6.71 -10.27 12.31
CA SER A 383 7.26 -8.96 12.63
C SER A 383 6.21 -8.00 13.19
N SER A 384 4.95 -8.04 12.72
CA SER A 384 3.87 -7.24 13.30
C SER A 384 3.47 -7.72 14.71
N ALA A 385 3.60 -9.01 15.00
CA ALA A 385 3.34 -9.56 16.35
C ALA A 385 4.30 -8.96 17.39
N LEU A 386 5.55 -8.70 17.02
CA LEU A 386 6.53 -8.01 17.87
C LEU A 386 6.15 -6.55 18.15
N GLN A 387 5.31 -5.94 17.30
CA GLN A 387 4.84 -4.56 17.48
C GLN A 387 3.57 -4.47 18.36
N LEU A 388 2.91 -5.59 18.67
CA LEU A 388 1.66 -5.58 19.45
C LEU A 388 1.85 -5.08 20.89
N GLN A 389 2.97 -5.41 21.54
CA GLN A 389 3.26 -4.87 22.88
C GLN A 389 3.43 -3.35 22.83
N PRO A 390 4.31 -2.77 21.98
CA PRO A 390 4.38 -1.33 21.82
C PRO A 390 3.04 -0.67 21.44
N LEU A 391 2.23 -1.29 20.58
CA LEU A 391 0.90 -0.78 20.23
C LEU A 391 -0.07 -0.75 21.43
N ALA A 392 0.09 -1.67 22.39
CA ALA A 392 -0.68 -1.70 23.62
C ALA A 392 -0.22 -0.63 24.63
N GLU A 393 1.09 -0.44 24.76
CA GLU A 393 1.72 0.34 25.84
C GLU A 393 2.00 1.80 25.47
N GLU A 394 2.26 2.10 24.19
CA GLU A 394 2.73 3.41 23.77
C GLU A 394 1.61 4.41 23.43
N THR A 395 1.95 5.69 23.56
CA THR A 395 1.08 6.82 23.25
C THR A 395 1.45 7.53 21.95
N ARG A 396 2.52 7.10 21.29
CA ARG A 396 2.98 7.62 19.99
C ARG A 396 2.48 6.71 18.88
N HIS A 397 1.90 7.34 17.85
CA HIS A 397 1.50 6.63 16.62
C HIS A 397 2.66 5.82 16.04
N ARG A 398 2.40 4.56 15.73
CA ARG A 398 3.36 3.64 15.14
C ARG A 398 2.85 3.16 13.79
N TYR A 399 3.72 3.23 12.79
CA TYR A 399 3.51 2.49 11.55
C TYR A 399 3.80 1.02 11.82
N THR A 400 2.81 0.17 11.55
CA THR A 400 2.98 -1.29 11.59
C THR A 400 2.69 -1.82 10.20
N THR A 401 1.72 -2.69 9.99
CA THR A 401 1.45 -3.22 8.66
C THR A 401 0.86 -2.10 7.78
N ASP A 402 1.71 -1.46 6.96
CA ASP A 402 1.31 -0.26 6.17
C ASP A 402 1.77 -0.32 4.71
N GLY A 403 2.46 -1.39 4.29
CA GLY A 403 2.84 -1.60 2.90
C GLY A 403 1.64 -1.92 2.01
N PRO A 404 1.70 -1.66 0.69
CA PRO A 404 0.68 -2.12 -0.25
C PRO A 404 0.74 -3.64 -0.47
N LEU A 405 -0.40 -4.23 -0.79
CA LEU A 405 -0.51 -5.64 -1.18
C LEU A 405 -0.51 -5.82 -2.70
N THR A 406 -0.02 -6.95 -3.18
CA THR A 406 -0.17 -7.40 -4.57
C THR A 406 -0.85 -8.75 -4.63
N GLN A 407 -1.50 -9.04 -5.77
CA GLN A 407 -2.04 -10.37 -6.06
C GLN A 407 -1.47 -10.91 -7.37
N ALA A 408 -1.41 -12.22 -7.49
CA ALA A 408 -1.27 -12.91 -8.78
C ALA A 408 -1.92 -14.29 -8.72
N ASP A 409 -2.34 -14.76 -9.90
CA ASP A 409 -2.63 -16.18 -10.09
C ASP A 409 -1.33 -16.89 -10.48
N VAL A 410 -0.94 -17.89 -9.70
CA VAL A 410 0.35 -18.60 -9.80
C VAL A 410 0.13 -20.11 -9.89
N PHE A 411 1.07 -20.82 -10.50
CA PHE A 411 1.03 -22.28 -10.65
C PHE A 411 2.10 -22.92 -9.77
N ILE A 412 1.70 -23.39 -8.58
CA ILE A 412 2.59 -23.83 -7.49
C ILE A 412 2.04 -25.10 -6.83
N ASP A 413 2.88 -25.87 -6.13
CA ASP A 413 2.42 -26.92 -5.22
C ASP A 413 1.98 -26.26 -3.90
N PRO A 414 0.66 -26.20 -3.61
CA PRO A 414 0.16 -25.48 -2.44
C PRO A 414 0.42 -26.21 -1.12
N VAL A 415 0.76 -27.51 -1.14
CA VAL A 415 1.02 -28.31 0.07
C VAL A 415 2.52 -28.53 0.28
N HIS A 416 3.32 -28.38 -0.77
CA HIS A 416 4.78 -28.40 -0.78
C HIS A 416 5.38 -29.48 0.15
N ASN A 417 5.07 -30.75 -0.13
CA ASN A 417 5.58 -31.88 0.65
C ASN A 417 6.90 -32.41 0.10
N GLY A 418 7.97 -31.62 0.23
CA GLY A 418 9.32 -31.97 -0.21
C GLY A 418 9.75 -31.24 -1.47
N THR A 419 10.45 -31.92 -2.39
CA THR A 419 10.92 -31.29 -3.62
C THR A 419 9.74 -30.97 -4.55
N PRO A 420 9.60 -29.73 -5.03
CA PRO A 420 8.60 -29.33 -6.03
C PRO A 420 8.52 -30.33 -7.20
N SER A 421 7.30 -30.77 -7.52
CA SER A 421 7.02 -31.62 -8.69
C SER A 421 5.91 -31.01 -9.52
N GLU A 422 6.08 -30.99 -10.84
CA GLU A 422 5.12 -30.42 -11.79
C GLU A 422 3.71 -31.03 -11.62
N ASP A 423 3.63 -32.34 -11.39
CA ASP A 423 2.37 -33.07 -11.20
C ASP A 423 1.57 -32.66 -9.94
N GLN A 424 2.21 -31.99 -8.98
CA GLN A 424 1.59 -31.55 -7.72
C GLN A 424 1.19 -30.08 -7.73
N ARG A 425 1.64 -29.33 -8.75
CA ARG A 425 1.33 -27.91 -8.86
C ARG A 425 -0.09 -27.72 -9.34
N GLU A 426 -0.77 -26.67 -8.90
CA GLU A 426 -2.04 -26.26 -9.46
C GLU A 426 -2.18 -24.74 -9.35
N TRP A 427 -3.19 -24.18 -10.02
CA TRP A 427 -3.42 -22.74 -10.04
C TRP A 427 -3.96 -22.22 -8.70
N ARG A 428 -3.36 -21.13 -8.21
CA ARG A 428 -3.65 -20.46 -6.93
C ARG A 428 -3.72 -18.96 -7.10
N THR A 429 -4.62 -18.29 -6.39
CA THR A 429 -4.52 -16.84 -6.17
C THR A 429 -3.73 -16.60 -4.90
N VAL A 430 -2.58 -15.95 -5.02
CA VAL A 430 -1.72 -15.59 -3.90
C VAL A 430 -1.71 -14.08 -3.72
N ALA A 431 -1.91 -13.62 -2.49
CA ALA A 431 -1.66 -12.25 -2.07
C ALA A 431 -0.28 -12.16 -1.40
N ILE A 432 0.52 -11.16 -1.79
CA ILE A 432 1.85 -10.93 -1.24
C ILE A 432 1.87 -9.53 -0.65
N SER A 433 2.39 -9.43 0.58
CA SER A 433 2.36 -8.20 1.36
C SER A 433 3.74 -7.89 1.89
N ALA A 434 4.13 -6.64 1.71
CA ALA A 434 5.24 -6.03 2.40
C ALA A 434 4.72 -5.17 3.57
N GLN A 435 5.59 -4.82 4.50
CA GLN A 435 5.21 -4.10 5.72
C GLN A 435 5.61 -2.63 5.72
N ARG A 436 6.45 -2.20 4.77
CA ARG A 436 7.02 -0.86 4.78
C ARG A 436 7.67 -0.59 6.15
N GLU A 437 7.46 0.56 6.77
CA GLU A 437 8.02 0.95 8.09
C GLU A 437 7.56 0.05 9.24
N GLY A 438 6.58 -0.82 9.04
CA GLY A 438 6.17 -1.80 10.04
C GLY A 438 7.13 -2.93 10.29
N GLY A 439 8.03 -3.20 9.34
CA GLY A 439 9.03 -4.22 9.54
C GLY A 439 9.72 -4.76 8.28
N ARG A 440 10.69 -5.61 8.59
CA ARG A 440 11.63 -6.22 7.66
C ARG A 440 11.17 -7.62 7.25
N SER A 441 9.94 -7.74 6.77
CA SER A 441 9.45 -9.01 6.21
C SER A 441 8.44 -8.84 5.09
N VAL A 442 8.42 -9.85 4.21
CA VAL A 442 7.44 -10.02 3.15
C VAL A 442 6.74 -11.35 3.40
N PHE A 443 5.42 -11.41 3.32
CA PHE A 443 4.69 -12.66 3.48
C PHE A 443 3.72 -12.91 2.34
N ALA A 444 3.40 -14.19 2.12
CA ALA A 444 2.49 -14.63 1.08
C ALA A 444 1.33 -15.46 1.66
N LEU A 445 0.12 -15.19 1.16
CA LEU A 445 -1.11 -15.87 1.54
C LEU A 445 -1.76 -16.51 0.32
N ASP A 446 -2.09 -17.79 0.40
CA ASP A 446 -3.06 -18.41 -0.50
C ASP A 446 -4.47 -18.01 -0.06
N ILE A 447 -5.15 -17.30 -0.97
CA ILE A 447 -6.51 -16.78 -0.79
C ILE A 447 -7.45 -17.31 -1.87
N THR A 448 -7.12 -18.47 -2.45
CA THR A 448 -7.76 -19.00 -3.66
C THR A 448 -9.24 -19.31 -3.47
N GLN A 449 -9.60 -19.97 -2.36
CA GLN A 449 -10.93 -20.56 -2.23
C GLN A 449 -11.54 -20.30 -0.83
N PRO A 450 -12.21 -19.15 -0.63
CA PRO A 450 -12.86 -18.81 0.64
C PRO A 450 -14.06 -19.70 0.97
N ASP A 451 -14.82 -20.09 -0.03
CA ASP A 451 -16.06 -20.85 0.14
C ASP A 451 -16.04 -22.15 -0.66
N LEU A 452 -16.85 -23.11 -0.19
CA LEU A 452 -17.34 -24.19 -1.02
C LEU A 452 -18.01 -23.57 -2.24
N LEU A 453 -17.54 -24.01 -3.39
CA LEU A 453 -18.19 -23.78 -4.66
C LEU A 453 -19.01 -25.06 -4.87
N GLY A 454 -20.32 -24.94 -5.11
CA GLY A 454 -21.27 -26.08 -5.11
C GLY A 454 -20.69 -27.38 -5.69
N ASP A 455 -21.02 -28.52 -5.06
CA ASP A 455 -20.40 -29.85 -5.23
C ASP A 455 -20.20 -30.29 -6.69
N GLY A 456 -19.16 -29.78 -7.36
CA GLY A 456 -18.84 -30.12 -8.73
C GLY A 456 -19.72 -29.41 -9.77
N ILE A 457 -19.55 -29.88 -11.00
CA ILE A 457 -20.17 -29.39 -12.24
C ILE A 457 -21.66 -29.77 -12.23
N ASP A 458 -22.43 -29.19 -11.32
CA ASP A 458 -23.88 -29.34 -11.30
C ASP A 458 -24.48 -28.22 -12.14
N ALA A 459 -24.79 -28.60 -13.38
CA ALA A 459 -25.46 -27.76 -14.33
C ALA A 459 -26.84 -27.36 -13.81
N ASP A 460 -27.23 -26.10 -13.94
CA ASP A 460 -28.60 -25.70 -13.64
C ASP A 460 -29.60 -26.42 -14.57
N SER A 461 -30.90 -26.19 -14.36
CA SER A 461 -31.94 -26.81 -15.20
C SER A 461 -31.85 -26.49 -16.71
N ASN A 462 -30.96 -25.57 -17.12
CA ASN A 462 -30.66 -25.24 -18.51
C ASN A 462 -29.34 -25.85 -19.01
N GLY A 463 -28.56 -26.52 -18.16
CA GLY A 463 -27.26 -27.06 -18.51
C GLY A 463 -26.09 -26.08 -18.30
N ASP A 464 -26.31 -24.93 -17.66
CA ASP A 464 -25.27 -23.92 -17.42
C ASP A 464 -24.54 -24.17 -16.09
N LEU A 465 -23.20 -24.12 -16.14
CA LEU A 465 -22.32 -24.31 -14.98
C LEU A 465 -22.31 -23.08 -14.09
N VAL A 466 -22.51 -23.22 -12.78
CA VAL A 466 -22.52 -22.08 -11.87
C VAL A 466 -21.89 -22.44 -10.53
N ASN A 467 -20.59 -22.19 -10.40
CA ASN A 467 -19.85 -22.33 -9.15
C ASN A 467 -20.24 -21.22 -8.15
N ILE A 468 -21.45 -21.27 -7.60
CA ILE A 468 -21.95 -20.27 -6.63
C ILE A 468 -21.25 -20.50 -5.28
N PRO A 469 -20.69 -19.45 -4.64
CA PRO A 469 -20.14 -19.55 -3.30
C PRO A 469 -21.21 -19.93 -2.27
N SER A 470 -20.90 -20.88 -1.41
CA SER A 470 -21.74 -21.33 -0.30
C SER A 470 -21.05 -21.05 1.03
N PRO A 471 -21.08 -19.80 1.54
CA PRO A 471 -20.53 -19.47 2.86
C PRO A 471 -21.26 -20.24 3.98
N LEU A 472 -20.71 -20.24 5.20
CA LEU A 472 -21.43 -20.81 6.35
C LEU A 472 -22.65 -19.93 6.65
N ALA A 473 -23.83 -20.53 6.59
CA ALA A 473 -25.06 -19.93 7.06
C ALA A 473 -25.37 -20.47 8.45
N GLY A 474 -25.65 -19.58 9.41
CA GLY A 474 -26.16 -20.01 10.71
C GLY A 474 -27.44 -20.81 10.56
N THR A 475 -27.59 -21.83 11.40
CA THR A 475 -28.67 -22.84 11.32
C THR A 475 -30.12 -22.30 11.31
N ASP A 476 -30.34 -21.03 11.57
CA ASP A 476 -31.66 -20.36 11.60
C ASP A 476 -31.80 -19.16 10.63
N GLY A 477 -30.79 -18.88 9.81
CA GLY A 477 -30.79 -17.74 8.88
C GLY A 477 -30.61 -16.36 9.55
N THR A 478 -30.18 -16.30 10.81
CA THR A 478 -29.93 -15.05 11.56
C THR A 478 -28.45 -14.68 11.71
N VAL A 479 -27.54 -15.63 11.48
CA VAL A 479 -26.10 -15.36 11.45
C VAL A 479 -25.72 -14.80 10.09
N PRO A 480 -24.96 -13.69 10.02
CA PRO A 480 -24.56 -13.13 8.74
C PRO A 480 -23.67 -14.14 8.00
N ASP A 481 -24.00 -14.41 6.75
CA ASP A 481 -23.31 -15.33 5.83
C ASP A 481 -21.94 -14.83 5.34
N HIS A 482 -21.31 -13.98 6.15
CA HIS A 482 -19.97 -13.47 5.92
C HIS A 482 -18.90 -14.53 6.18
N VAL A 483 -19.13 -15.53 7.03
CA VAL A 483 -18.09 -16.51 7.41
C VAL A 483 -17.72 -17.44 6.24
N PRO A 484 -16.46 -17.44 5.78
CA PRO A 484 -16.03 -18.31 4.68
C PRO A 484 -16.18 -19.79 5.02
N SER A 485 -16.77 -20.63 4.15
CA SER A 485 -16.98 -22.06 4.48
C SER A 485 -15.76 -22.94 4.38
N CYS A 486 -14.68 -22.47 3.75
CA CYS A 486 -13.42 -23.19 3.67
C CYS A 486 -12.40 -22.77 4.71
N TRP A 487 -12.83 -22.05 5.75
CA TRP A 487 -11.92 -21.48 6.75
C TRP A 487 -11.06 -22.53 7.47
N ASN A 488 -11.58 -23.75 7.65
CA ASN A 488 -10.88 -24.89 8.25
C ASN A 488 -10.59 -26.02 7.25
N GLY A 489 -10.61 -25.69 5.95
CA GLY A 489 -10.47 -26.66 4.87
C GLY A 489 -11.64 -27.63 4.78
N GLY A 490 -11.36 -28.86 4.34
CA GLY A 490 -12.36 -29.92 4.20
C GLY A 490 -12.66 -30.31 2.75
N SER A 491 -13.58 -31.25 2.58
CA SER A 491 -13.95 -31.75 1.26
C SER A 491 -14.53 -30.63 0.41
N GLY A 492 -13.96 -30.41 -0.78
CA GLY A 492 -14.41 -29.37 -1.71
C GLY A 492 -13.69 -28.03 -1.59
N CYS A 493 -12.90 -27.79 -0.54
CA CYS A 493 -12.23 -26.50 -0.26
C CYS A 493 -10.88 -26.28 -0.94
N GLY A 494 -10.45 -27.22 -1.77
CA GLY A 494 -9.06 -27.30 -2.23
C GLY A 494 -8.17 -28.05 -1.21
N PRO A 495 -6.86 -28.10 -1.46
CA PRO A 495 -5.89 -28.88 -0.70
C PRO A 495 -5.40 -28.19 0.58
N VAL A 496 -5.63 -26.89 0.72
CA VAL A 496 -5.23 -26.09 1.88
C VAL A 496 -6.45 -25.35 2.45
N ALA A 497 -6.44 -25.09 3.77
CA ALA A 497 -7.47 -24.29 4.42
C ALA A 497 -7.38 -22.82 4.00
N PHE A 498 -8.48 -22.08 4.11
CA PHE A 498 -8.53 -20.66 3.77
C PHE A 498 -8.53 -19.76 5.03
N PRO A 499 -7.78 -18.64 5.05
CA PRO A 499 -6.58 -18.42 4.25
C PRO A 499 -5.48 -19.40 4.67
N ALA A 500 -4.53 -19.67 3.78
CA ALA A 500 -3.30 -20.38 4.15
C ALA A 500 -2.12 -19.41 4.03
N LYS A 501 -1.28 -19.34 5.07
CA LYS A 501 -0.03 -18.60 4.99
C LYS A 501 1.01 -19.48 4.32
N LEU A 502 1.47 -19.11 3.13
CA LEU A 502 2.51 -19.89 2.46
C LEU A 502 3.82 -19.76 3.24
N TRP A 503 4.30 -18.53 3.45
CA TRP A 503 5.55 -18.24 4.13
C TRP A 503 5.62 -16.77 4.54
N GLU A 504 6.59 -16.46 5.41
CA GLU A 504 7.07 -15.12 5.68
C GLU A 504 8.59 -15.07 5.58
N PHE A 505 9.06 -14.28 4.62
CA PHE A 505 10.46 -14.09 4.30
C PHE A 505 11.04 -12.93 5.11
N THR A 506 12.20 -13.18 5.71
CA THR A 506 13.07 -12.17 6.32
C THR A 506 14.53 -12.53 6.02
N ASP A 507 15.41 -11.53 5.97
CA ASP A 507 16.84 -11.73 5.79
C ASP A 507 17.61 -11.05 6.92
N LEU A 508 18.12 -11.87 7.84
CA LEU A 508 18.90 -11.43 9.00
C LEU A 508 20.42 -11.52 8.76
N SER A 509 20.84 -11.78 7.51
CA SER A 509 22.25 -11.83 7.14
C SER A 509 22.84 -10.43 6.93
N ASP A 510 24.14 -10.31 7.13
CA ASP A 510 24.98 -9.14 6.85
C ASP A 510 26.04 -9.56 5.83
N ASP A 511 25.62 -9.81 4.59
CA ASP A 511 26.50 -10.35 3.54
C ASP A 511 27.54 -9.32 3.08
N ASP A 512 27.26 -8.01 3.24
CA ASP A 512 28.21 -6.95 2.91
C ASP A 512 29.11 -6.49 4.08
N ASN A 513 28.94 -7.11 5.26
CA ASN A 513 29.71 -6.87 6.50
C ASN A 513 29.70 -5.40 6.93
N ASN A 514 28.58 -4.71 6.76
CA ASN A 514 28.42 -3.31 7.16
C ASN A 514 27.92 -3.16 8.61
N GLY A 515 27.62 -4.28 9.29
CA GLY A 515 27.14 -4.33 10.67
C GLY A 515 25.62 -4.28 10.81
N PHE A 516 24.90 -4.29 9.70
CA PHE A 516 23.44 -4.27 9.63
C PHE A 516 22.91 -5.43 8.79
N GLU A 517 21.65 -5.80 9.03
CA GLU A 517 20.97 -6.80 8.20
C GLU A 517 20.73 -6.25 6.78
N ASP A 518 20.76 -7.12 5.79
CA ASP A 518 20.67 -6.75 4.37
C ASP A 518 19.27 -6.32 3.95
N LEU A 519 18.22 -6.88 4.57
CA LEU A 519 16.83 -6.48 4.34
C LEU A 519 16.45 -5.35 5.30
N GLY A 520 16.05 -4.22 4.73
CA GLY A 520 15.48 -3.10 5.49
C GLY A 520 13.98 -3.21 5.65
N ASP A 521 13.38 -2.11 6.12
CA ASP A 521 11.94 -1.96 6.09
C ASP A 521 11.45 -2.14 4.67
N THR A 522 10.45 -2.99 4.49
CA THR A 522 10.08 -3.52 3.18
C THR A 522 9.23 -2.52 2.39
N TRP A 523 9.85 -1.40 2.01
CA TRP A 523 9.18 -0.34 1.23
C TRP A 523 8.90 -0.75 -0.21
N SER A 524 9.73 -1.64 -0.76
CA SER A 524 9.56 -2.14 -2.12
C SER A 524 8.35 -3.08 -2.18
N THR A 525 7.33 -2.68 -2.95
CA THR A 525 6.16 -3.51 -3.20
C THR A 525 6.56 -4.79 -3.96
N PRO A 526 6.31 -6.00 -3.41
CA PRO A 526 6.63 -7.25 -4.07
C PRO A 526 5.84 -7.44 -5.35
N VAL A 527 6.52 -7.87 -6.41
CA VAL A 527 5.91 -8.11 -7.73
C VAL A 527 5.98 -9.60 -8.05
N PRO A 528 4.83 -10.29 -8.10
CA PRO A 528 4.78 -11.64 -8.65
C PRO A 528 5.15 -11.63 -10.13
N ALA A 529 6.05 -12.52 -10.54
CA ALA A 529 6.45 -12.69 -11.93
C ALA A 529 6.84 -14.14 -12.23
N LEU A 530 6.68 -14.55 -13.49
CA LEU A 530 7.18 -15.83 -13.98
C LEU A 530 8.61 -15.65 -14.49
N ILE A 531 9.53 -16.48 -14.01
CA ILE A 531 10.92 -16.55 -14.48
C ILE A 531 11.24 -17.94 -14.99
N ARG A 532 12.30 -18.04 -15.81
CA ARG A 532 12.77 -19.31 -16.36
C ARG A 532 14.18 -19.62 -15.89
N VAL A 533 14.34 -20.73 -15.20
CA VAL A 533 15.62 -21.19 -14.62
C VAL A 533 15.91 -22.63 -15.04
N ARG A 534 17.16 -23.07 -14.87
CA ARG A 534 17.55 -24.46 -15.09
C ARG A 534 17.72 -25.17 -13.76
N VAL A 535 17.07 -26.32 -13.60
CA VAL A 535 17.20 -27.22 -12.46
C VAL A 535 17.83 -28.52 -12.97
N GLY A 536 19.15 -28.69 -12.73
CA GLY A 536 19.89 -29.78 -13.33
C GLY A 536 19.98 -29.66 -14.85
N THR A 537 19.35 -30.59 -15.59
CA THR A 537 19.30 -30.53 -17.07
C THR A 537 18.04 -29.86 -17.61
N ASP A 538 17.04 -29.69 -16.77
CA ASP A 538 15.70 -29.31 -17.18
C ASP A 538 15.51 -27.80 -17.02
N VAL A 539 14.72 -27.21 -17.91
CA VAL A 539 14.36 -25.79 -17.85
C VAL A 539 12.96 -25.72 -17.28
N GLU A 540 12.81 -25.01 -16.18
CA GLU A 540 11.58 -24.90 -15.43
C GLU A 540 11.16 -23.44 -15.30
N ASP A 541 9.85 -23.22 -15.38
CA ASP A 541 9.23 -21.94 -15.07
C ASP A 541 8.93 -21.89 -13.56
N ARG A 542 9.26 -20.76 -12.92
CA ARG A 542 9.11 -20.53 -11.48
C ARG A 542 8.40 -19.20 -11.23
N TRP A 543 7.38 -19.23 -10.37
CA TRP A 543 6.70 -18.03 -9.90
C TRP A 543 7.47 -17.43 -8.74
N VAL A 544 7.90 -16.18 -8.85
CA VAL A 544 8.71 -15.51 -7.84
C VAL A 544 8.10 -14.18 -7.42
N ALA A 545 8.31 -13.80 -6.16
CA ALA A 545 8.11 -12.46 -5.67
C ALA A 545 9.42 -11.67 -5.84
N ILE A 546 9.41 -10.64 -6.69
CA ILE A 546 10.56 -9.77 -6.96
C ILE A 546 10.40 -8.45 -6.20
N PHE A 547 11.38 -8.09 -5.37
CA PHE A 547 11.38 -6.84 -4.61
C PHE A 547 12.79 -6.35 -4.30
N GLY A 548 12.91 -5.05 -4.08
CA GLY A 548 14.11 -4.43 -3.53
C GLY A 548 14.20 -4.64 -2.02
N GLY A 549 15.40 -4.53 -1.45
CA GLY A 549 15.65 -4.67 -0.02
C GLY A 549 15.05 -3.58 0.85
N GLY A 550 14.32 -2.63 0.24
CA GLY A 550 13.64 -1.57 0.96
C GLY A 550 14.58 -0.46 1.38
N ILE A 551 14.25 0.22 2.48
CA ILE A 551 15.10 1.24 3.12
C ILE A 551 14.97 1.07 4.62
N ASP A 552 15.85 1.67 5.40
CA ASP A 552 15.55 1.94 6.80
C ASP A 552 15.72 3.45 7.04
N PRO A 553 14.67 4.17 7.46
CA PRO A 553 14.74 5.61 7.70
C PRO A 553 15.72 6.01 8.79
N ASP A 554 15.96 5.15 9.80
CA ASP A 554 16.77 5.46 10.98
C ASP A 554 18.28 5.27 10.75
N PHE A 555 18.68 4.51 9.72
CA PHE A 555 20.10 4.23 9.40
C PHE A 555 20.59 5.03 8.18
N VAL A 556 20.68 6.34 8.36
CA VAL A 556 21.43 7.25 7.47
C VAL A 556 22.86 7.37 8.02
N GLU A 557 23.90 7.15 7.21
CA GLU A 557 25.26 7.52 7.61
C GLU A 557 25.28 9.01 8.00
N SER A 558 25.68 9.29 9.23
CA SER A 558 25.64 10.62 9.83
C SER A 558 26.42 11.65 9.02
N ASP A 559 25.80 12.82 8.83
CA ASP A 559 26.36 14.06 8.30
C ASP A 559 27.73 14.39 8.93
N ASP A 560 28.84 13.94 8.33
CA ASP A 560 30.09 14.69 8.42
C ASP A 560 29.93 15.91 7.50
N ALA A 561 29.64 17.06 8.12
CA ALA A 561 29.33 18.34 7.49
C ALA A 561 30.43 18.94 6.56
N ASP A 562 31.44 18.17 6.17
CA ASP A 562 32.60 18.62 5.39
C ASP A 562 33.01 17.66 4.25
N SER A 563 32.12 16.79 3.76
CA SER A 563 32.47 16.01 2.56
C SER A 563 31.28 15.81 1.61
N ASP A 564 31.63 15.83 0.33
CA ASP A 564 30.83 15.59 -0.87
C ASP A 564 30.23 14.15 -0.93
N ILE A 565 29.78 13.63 0.21
CA ILE A 565 29.38 12.25 0.41
C ILE A 565 27.86 12.14 0.35
N ARG A 566 27.46 11.22 -0.51
CA ARG A 566 26.09 10.82 -0.83
C ARG A 566 25.31 10.50 0.45
N HIS A 567 24.01 10.76 0.50
CA HIS A 567 23.13 10.23 1.55
C HIS A 567 23.05 8.70 1.34
N VAL A 568 24.05 7.96 1.80
CA VAL A 568 24.11 6.50 1.66
C VAL A 568 23.27 5.89 2.77
N ARG A 569 22.09 5.41 2.42
CA ARG A 569 21.35 4.47 3.27
C ARG A 569 22.08 3.13 3.20
N VAL A 570 22.47 2.59 4.36
CA VAL A 570 23.35 1.41 4.46
C VAL A 570 22.57 0.08 4.45
N VAL A 571 21.26 0.12 4.63
CA VAL A 571 20.37 -1.05 4.63
C VAL A 571 19.48 -1.03 3.38
N GLY A 572 19.12 -2.21 2.86
CA GLY A 572 18.14 -2.37 1.77
C GLY A 572 18.71 -2.21 0.35
N ASN A 573 20.03 -2.20 0.22
CA ASN A 573 20.80 -2.10 -1.04
C ASN A 573 20.88 -3.41 -1.84
N TRP A 574 19.78 -4.17 -1.85
CA TRP A 574 19.70 -5.51 -2.43
C TRP A 574 18.48 -5.65 -3.34
N LEU A 575 18.55 -6.57 -4.29
CA LEU A 575 17.42 -7.05 -5.10
C LEU A 575 17.21 -8.53 -4.79
N TYR A 576 15.98 -8.89 -4.43
CA TYR A 576 15.56 -10.24 -4.05
C TYR A 576 14.60 -10.83 -5.10
N MET A 577 14.71 -12.15 -5.32
CA MET A 577 13.62 -12.96 -5.86
C MET A 577 13.39 -14.15 -4.93
N VAL A 578 12.19 -14.23 -4.38
CA VAL A 578 11.76 -15.31 -3.49
C VAL A 578 10.81 -16.23 -4.25
N ASP A 579 11.06 -17.54 -4.26
CA ASP A 579 10.15 -18.51 -4.87
C ASP A 579 8.82 -18.50 -4.12
N ILE A 580 7.72 -18.23 -4.82
CA ILE A 580 6.38 -18.16 -4.20
C ILE A 580 5.96 -19.53 -3.67
N GLU A 581 6.45 -20.62 -4.28
CA GLU A 581 6.14 -21.97 -3.84
C GLU A 581 6.82 -22.34 -2.52
N THR A 582 8.04 -21.86 -2.26
CA THR A 582 8.86 -22.33 -1.12
C THR A 582 9.17 -21.27 -0.08
N GLY A 583 9.06 -19.99 -0.42
CA GLY A 583 9.48 -18.88 0.44
C GLY A 583 11.00 -18.70 0.53
N GLU A 584 11.78 -19.45 -0.25
CA GLU A 584 13.24 -19.33 -0.27
C GLU A 584 13.71 -18.24 -1.24
N ALA A 585 14.70 -17.45 -0.84
CA ALA A 585 15.37 -16.52 -1.74
C ALA A 585 16.25 -17.30 -2.74
N ILE A 586 15.82 -17.34 -4.00
CA ILE A 586 16.56 -18.00 -5.09
C ILE A 586 17.47 -17.03 -5.85
N TYR A 587 17.36 -15.74 -5.57
CA TYR A 587 18.20 -14.68 -6.11
C TYR A 587 18.35 -13.57 -5.07
N LYS A 588 19.60 -13.15 -4.83
CA LYS A 588 19.96 -11.99 -3.99
C LYS A 588 21.16 -11.31 -4.61
N LYS A 589 21.03 -10.04 -5.03
CA LYS A 589 22.14 -9.26 -5.62
C LYS A 589 22.21 -7.85 -5.06
N ARG A 590 23.43 -7.48 -4.65
CA ARG A 590 23.74 -6.15 -4.12
C ARG A 590 23.77 -5.12 -5.24
N VAL A 591 23.31 -3.91 -4.93
CA VAL A 591 23.36 -2.73 -5.77
C VAL A 591 23.87 -1.52 -4.98
N ASP A 592 24.16 -0.42 -5.68
CA ASP A 592 24.55 0.83 -5.00
C ASP A 592 23.30 1.63 -4.62
N GLY A 593 23.10 1.80 -3.32
CA GLY A 593 21.95 2.48 -2.74
C GLY A 593 20.77 1.55 -2.51
N ALA A 594 19.94 1.93 -1.54
CA ALA A 594 18.75 1.19 -1.16
C ALA A 594 17.69 1.17 -2.27
N VAL A 595 16.86 0.13 -2.31
CA VAL A 595 15.85 -0.09 -3.36
C VAL A 595 14.43 0.00 -2.76
N PRO A 596 13.88 1.22 -2.57
CA PRO A 596 12.56 1.42 -1.94
C PRO A 596 11.39 1.18 -2.89
N SER A 597 11.61 1.29 -4.20
CA SER A 597 10.51 1.26 -5.18
C SER A 597 10.12 -0.15 -5.58
N ARG A 598 8.88 -0.34 -6.04
CA ARG A 598 8.46 -1.53 -6.78
C ARG A 598 9.41 -1.77 -7.97
N ILE A 599 9.69 -3.04 -8.30
CA ILE A 599 10.50 -3.38 -9.48
C ILE A 599 9.62 -3.39 -10.73
N ALA A 600 10.06 -2.72 -11.80
CA ALA A 600 9.35 -2.76 -13.08
C ALA A 600 9.78 -4.00 -13.87
N VAL A 601 8.92 -5.01 -13.88
CA VAL A 601 9.11 -6.26 -14.63
C VAL A 601 8.57 -6.08 -16.04
N ALA A 602 9.37 -6.40 -17.05
CA ALA A 602 9.00 -6.29 -18.46
C ALA A 602 9.14 -7.63 -19.17
N ASP A 603 8.05 -8.07 -19.79
CA ASP A 603 8.00 -9.10 -20.83
C ASP A 603 8.06 -8.39 -22.19
N LEU A 604 9.21 -8.49 -22.86
CA LEU A 604 9.50 -7.78 -24.10
C LEU A 604 9.09 -8.59 -25.32
N ASN A 605 9.08 -9.92 -25.20
CA ASN A 605 8.84 -10.86 -26.29
C ASN A 605 7.40 -11.41 -26.33
N ARG A 606 6.62 -11.19 -25.26
CA ARG A 606 5.22 -11.60 -25.04
C ARG A 606 5.02 -13.11 -24.83
N ASP A 607 5.95 -13.78 -24.17
CA ASP A 607 5.85 -15.19 -23.79
C ASP A 607 5.45 -15.42 -22.32
N LEU A 608 5.03 -14.37 -21.61
CA LEU A 608 4.65 -14.34 -20.19
C LEU A 608 5.82 -14.38 -19.21
N VAL A 609 7.05 -14.61 -19.69
CA VAL A 609 8.24 -14.71 -18.85
C VAL A 609 8.90 -13.33 -18.75
N ALA A 610 9.42 -13.00 -17.57
CA ALA A 610 10.17 -11.76 -17.37
C ALA A 610 11.45 -11.75 -18.23
N ASP A 611 11.58 -10.73 -19.09
CA ASP A 611 12.74 -10.51 -19.96
C ASP A 611 13.69 -9.43 -19.44
N ALA A 612 13.17 -8.46 -18.68
CA ALA A 612 13.98 -7.40 -18.09
C ALA A 612 13.37 -6.86 -16.80
N LEU A 613 14.23 -6.42 -15.88
CA LEU A 613 13.83 -5.68 -14.68
C LEU A 613 14.44 -4.29 -14.71
N TYR A 614 13.66 -3.28 -14.33
CA TYR A 614 14.13 -1.90 -14.17
C TYR A 614 13.76 -1.37 -12.79
N PHE A 615 14.70 -0.68 -12.14
CA PHE A 615 14.46 -0.11 -10.80
C PHE A 615 15.42 1.03 -10.49
N GLY A 616 14.95 1.97 -9.68
CA GLY A 616 15.75 3.08 -9.17
C GLY A 616 16.30 2.79 -7.77
N THR A 617 17.32 3.55 -7.38
CA THR A 617 17.95 3.47 -6.06
C THR A 617 17.96 4.84 -5.36
N THR A 618 18.08 4.83 -4.03
CA THR A 618 18.28 6.07 -3.25
C THR A 618 19.59 6.79 -3.57
N SER A 619 20.57 6.09 -4.16
CA SER A 619 21.81 6.69 -4.67
C SER A 619 21.66 7.42 -6.02
N GLY A 620 20.47 7.39 -6.64
CA GLY A 620 20.19 8.08 -7.91
C GLY A 620 20.59 7.30 -9.17
N PHE A 621 20.85 6.00 -9.04
CA PHE A 621 21.07 5.15 -10.21
C PHE A 621 19.79 4.44 -10.63
N LEU A 622 19.54 4.41 -11.95
CA LEU A 622 18.59 3.50 -12.57
C LEU A 622 19.33 2.25 -13.03
N TYR A 623 18.82 1.07 -12.67
CA TYR A 623 19.39 -0.23 -13.01
C TYR A 623 18.53 -0.96 -14.03
N LYS A 624 19.19 -1.85 -14.78
CA LYS A 624 18.58 -2.91 -15.58
C LYS A 624 19.13 -4.27 -15.15
N VAL A 625 18.26 -5.28 -15.15
CA VAL A 625 18.63 -6.70 -15.18
C VAL A 625 18.12 -7.25 -16.50
N ASP A 626 19.01 -7.82 -17.31
CA ASP A 626 18.65 -8.47 -18.57
C ASP A 626 18.42 -9.96 -18.33
N MET A 627 17.19 -10.41 -18.61
CA MET A 627 16.72 -11.79 -18.42
C MET A 627 16.36 -12.49 -19.74
N SER A 628 16.45 -11.79 -20.86
CA SER A 628 16.07 -12.27 -22.20
C SER A 628 16.99 -13.35 -22.80
N GLY A 629 18.07 -13.68 -22.08
CA GLY A 629 19.11 -14.62 -22.50
C GLY A 629 18.80 -16.10 -22.20
N THR A 630 19.85 -16.90 -22.05
CA THR A 630 19.71 -18.31 -21.65
C THR A 630 19.35 -18.40 -20.16
N ALA A 631 18.40 -19.29 -19.83
CA ALA A 631 18.02 -19.58 -18.45
C ALA A 631 19.25 -19.97 -17.60
N PRO A 632 19.55 -19.24 -16.50
CA PRO A 632 20.66 -19.54 -15.61
C PRO A 632 20.38 -20.80 -14.78
N ASP A 633 21.45 -21.46 -14.32
CA ASP A 633 21.35 -22.55 -13.35
C ASP A 633 20.89 -22.00 -11.98
N LEU A 634 19.80 -22.56 -11.45
CA LEU A 634 19.24 -22.18 -10.15
C LEU A 634 20.25 -22.35 -9.01
N ALA A 635 21.09 -23.39 -9.07
CA ALA A 635 22.13 -23.64 -8.07
C ALA A 635 23.28 -22.62 -8.16
N ALA A 636 23.43 -21.94 -9.31
CA ALA A 636 24.40 -20.88 -9.48
C ALA A 636 23.87 -19.51 -9.01
N LEU A 637 22.57 -19.26 -9.12
CA LEU A 637 21.94 -18.03 -8.62
C LEU A 637 21.96 -17.93 -7.08
N THR A 638 21.89 -19.08 -6.41
CA THR A 638 21.82 -19.21 -4.94
C THR A 638 23.19 -19.31 -4.26
N ASN A 639 24.28 -19.56 -5.00
CA ASN A 639 25.61 -19.77 -4.43
C ASN A 639 26.67 -18.79 -4.97
N PRO A 640 27.22 -17.88 -4.14
CA PRO A 640 28.21 -16.90 -4.56
C PRO A 640 29.54 -17.50 -5.04
N ALA A 641 29.81 -18.78 -4.79
CA ALA A 641 31.00 -19.47 -5.33
C ALA A 641 30.94 -19.71 -6.86
N ASN A 642 29.75 -19.55 -7.49
CA ASN A 642 29.50 -19.85 -8.90
C ASN A 642 29.50 -18.60 -9.81
N ALA A 643 30.31 -17.60 -9.46
CA ALA A 643 30.34 -16.23 -10.02
C ALA A 643 30.36 -16.08 -11.56
N THR A 644 30.74 -17.10 -12.33
CA THR A 644 30.71 -17.04 -13.80
C THR A 644 29.29 -17.09 -14.38
N GLU A 645 28.41 -17.86 -13.76
CA GLU A 645 26.98 -17.91 -14.10
C GLU A 645 26.24 -16.74 -13.44
N GLU A 646 26.73 -16.20 -12.31
CA GLU A 646 26.22 -14.95 -11.72
C GLU A 646 26.38 -13.70 -12.61
N ALA A 647 27.14 -13.79 -13.71
CA ALA A 647 27.14 -12.73 -14.71
C ALA A 647 25.78 -12.64 -15.42
N LEU A 648 25.07 -13.77 -15.57
CA LEU A 648 23.69 -13.80 -16.08
C LEU A 648 22.78 -13.16 -15.03
N TRP A 649 21.93 -12.25 -15.48
CA TRP A 649 21.01 -11.47 -14.65
C TRP A 649 21.70 -10.56 -13.62
N ARG A 650 22.98 -10.21 -13.80
CA ARG A 650 23.63 -9.23 -12.93
C ARG A 650 23.04 -7.83 -13.16
N PRO A 651 22.59 -7.11 -12.11
CA PRO A 651 22.15 -5.73 -12.25
C PRO A 651 23.30 -4.84 -12.72
N PHE A 652 23.01 -3.92 -13.66
CA PHE A 652 23.96 -2.90 -14.11
C PHE A 652 23.28 -1.54 -14.25
N LYS A 653 24.06 -0.48 -14.04
CA LYS A 653 23.58 0.90 -14.09
C LYS A 653 23.35 1.31 -15.54
N ILE A 654 22.18 1.87 -15.81
CA ILE A 654 21.80 2.39 -17.14
C ILE A 654 21.67 3.91 -17.15
N PHE A 655 21.42 4.54 -16.00
CA PHE A 655 21.30 6.00 -15.88
C PHE A 655 21.79 6.51 -14.52
N ASP A 656 22.41 7.69 -14.49
CA ASP A 656 22.80 8.44 -13.29
C ASP A 656 22.06 9.79 -13.23
N THR A 657 21.31 10.02 -12.15
CA THR A 657 20.57 11.26 -11.92
C THR A 657 21.39 12.35 -11.22
N GLU A 658 22.69 12.14 -11.07
CA GLU A 658 23.63 12.99 -10.35
C GLU A 658 23.23 13.16 -8.87
N ASN A 659 23.10 12.03 -8.17
CA ASN A 659 22.73 11.94 -6.75
C ASN A 659 21.29 12.37 -6.39
N ARG A 660 20.35 12.33 -7.34
CA ARG A 660 18.93 12.59 -7.06
C ARG A 660 18.20 11.25 -6.86
N PRO A 661 17.69 10.94 -5.66
CA PRO A 661 17.13 9.63 -5.38
C PRO A 661 15.91 9.31 -6.24
N ILE A 662 15.72 8.03 -6.54
CA ILE A 662 14.56 7.51 -7.28
C ILE A 662 13.75 6.61 -6.32
N TYR A 663 12.57 7.07 -5.91
CA TYR A 663 11.70 6.35 -4.98
C TYR A 663 10.47 5.70 -5.63
N TYR A 664 10.18 6.04 -6.87
CA TYR A 664 9.05 5.47 -7.62
C TYR A 664 9.54 4.54 -8.74
N PRO A 665 8.80 3.46 -9.04
CA PRO A 665 9.14 2.56 -10.13
C PRO A 665 9.22 3.31 -11.47
N PRO A 666 10.19 2.98 -12.34
CA PRO A 666 10.16 3.46 -13.72
C PRO A 666 8.96 2.86 -14.47
N ALA A 667 8.24 3.67 -15.24
CA ALA A 667 7.24 3.18 -16.18
C ALA A 667 7.91 2.66 -17.45
N VAL A 668 7.65 1.41 -17.82
CA VAL A 668 8.13 0.81 -19.07
C VAL A 668 7.09 1.03 -20.16
N ILE A 669 7.45 1.83 -21.17
CA ILE A 669 6.53 2.34 -22.18
C ILE A 669 6.95 1.80 -23.55
N ASN A 670 6.05 1.08 -24.24
CA ASN A 670 6.32 0.61 -25.58
C ASN A 670 6.30 1.77 -26.60
N VAL A 671 7.42 2.00 -27.29
CA VAL A 671 7.56 2.98 -28.37
C VAL A 671 7.43 2.24 -29.71
N ALA A 672 6.19 1.92 -30.07
CA ALA A 672 5.89 1.03 -31.19
C ALA A 672 6.51 1.45 -32.53
N GLN A 673 6.62 2.76 -32.79
CA GLN A 673 7.24 3.28 -34.03
C GLN A 673 8.73 2.94 -34.16
N GLN A 674 9.41 2.76 -33.03
CA GLN A 674 10.84 2.42 -32.98
C GLN A 674 11.09 0.95 -32.68
N GLY A 675 10.07 0.19 -32.27
CA GLY A 675 10.23 -1.19 -31.79
C GLY A 675 11.09 -1.27 -30.53
N LYS A 676 11.07 -0.22 -29.70
CA LYS A 676 11.86 -0.08 -28.48
C LYS A 676 10.97 0.24 -27.28
N PHE A 677 11.57 0.28 -26.10
CA PHE A 677 10.91 0.69 -24.87
C PHE A 677 11.53 1.98 -24.35
N ALA A 678 10.71 2.85 -23.76
CA ALA A 678 11.14 4.02 -23.02
C ALA A 678 10.84 3.83 -21.53
N LEU A 679 11.66 4.47 -20.70
CA LEU A 679 11.60 4.41 -19.25
C LEU A 679 11.26 5.82 -18.74
N GLY A 680 10.05 5.99 -18.22
CA GLY A 680 9.59 7.23 -17.59
C GLY A 680 9.78 7.17 -16.09
N PHE A 681 10.57 8.06 -15.51
CA PHE A 681 10.85 8.09 -14.07
C PHE A 681 11.25 9.49 -13.63
N GLY A 682 11.21 9.77 -12.34
CA GLY A 682 11.66 11.04 -11.82
C GLY A 682 12.15 10.90 -10.39
N THR A 683 12.67 12.02 -9.90
CA THR A 683 13.46 12.04 -8.69
C THR A 683 12.70 12.69 -7.54
N GLY A 684 12.96 12.21 -6.35
CA GLY A 684 12.35 12.71 -5.14
C GLY A 684 12.64 11.78 -3.98
N ASP A 685 12.63 12.32 -2.77
CA ASP A 685 12.57 11.51 -1.57
C ASP A 685 11.10 11.37 -1.18
N ARG A 686 10.58 10.13 -1.19
CA ARG A 686 9.20 9.83 -0.79
C ARG A 686 9.07 9.73 0.73
N GLU A 687 10.16 9.39 1.42
CA GLU A 687 10.17 9.24 2.87
C GLU A 687 10.17 10.61 3.55
N ASP A 688 11.02 11.53 3.10
CA ASP A 688 11.03 12.91 3.58
C ASP A 688 10.61 13.90 2.47
N LEU A 689 9.34 14.28 2.49
CA LEU A 689 8.80 15.29 1.58
C LEU A 689 9.14 16.72 2.01
N TRP A 690 9.87 16.99 3.10
CA TRP A 690 10.16 18.36 3.54
C TRP A 690 11.64 18.73 3.40
N ARG A 691 12.54 17.76 3.50
CA ARG A 691 13.97 17.91 3.19
C ARG A 691 14.24 17.37 1.79
N PHE A 692 15.00 18.11 0.98
CA PHE A 692 15.60 17.53 -0.23
C PHE A 692 17.10 17.41 0.03
N PRO A 693 17.72 16.24 -0.21
CA PRO A 693 19.15 16.06 -0.06
C PRO A 693 19.91 17.17 -0.79
N ASN A 694 20.78 17.89 -0.08
CA ASN A 694 21.72 18.86 -0.64
C ASN A 694 21.10 20.04 -1.42
N GLY A 695 19.78 20.32 -1.25
CA GLY A 695 19.11 21.42 -1.94
C GLY A 695 19.02 21.26 -3.47
N LEU A 696 19.22 20.03 -3.99
CA LEU A 696 19.12 19.74 -5.42
C LEU A 696 17.69 19.93 -5.93
N THR A 697 17.54 20.40 -7.17
CA THR A 697 16.23 20.47 -7.83
C THR A 697 15.87 19.12 -8.41
N GLY A 698 14.64 18.66 -8.16
CA GLY A 698 14.11 17.43 -8.75
C GLY A 698 14.03 17.48 -10.28
N LYS A 699 14.07 16.32 -10.92
CA LYS A 699 13.96 16.15 -12.36
C LYS A 699 13.04 14.99 -12.71
N TYR A 700 12.43 15.07 -13.88
CA TYR A 700 11.70 13.98 -14.50
C TYR A 700 12.38 13.61 -15.82
N PHE A 701 12.47 12.32 -16.11
CA PHE A 701 13.21 11.75 -17.21
C PHE A 701 12.33 10.80 -18.04
N MET A 702 12.58 10.79 -19.34
CA MET A 702 12.07 9.82 -20.30
C MET A 702 13.27 9.32 -21.11
N VAL A 703 13.68 8.08 -20.90
CA VAL A 703 14.91 7.51 -21.49
C VAL A 703 14.57 6.33 -22.37
N VAL A 704 15.03 6.30 -23.63
CA VAL A 704 14.81 5.15 -24.51
C VAL A 704 15.85 4.07 -24.21
N ASP A 705 15.41 2.84 -23.92
CA ASP A 705 16.29 1.68 -23.89
C ASP A 705 16.77 1.40 -25.33
N GLN A 706 18.03 1.70 -25.59
CA GLN A 706 18.66 1.51 -26.89
C GLN A 706 19.27 0.11 -27.08
N ALA A 707 18.73 -0.89 -26.39
CA ALA A 707 19.30 -2.23 -26.19
C ALA A 707 20.52 -2.21 -25.26
N PHE A 708 20.35 -1.56 -24.10
CA PHE A 708 21.35 -1.51 -23.04
C PHE A 708 21.79 -2.92 -22.63
N ALA A 709 23.09 -3.13 -22.62
CA ALA A 709 23.73 -4.39 -22.29
C ALA A 709 24.82 -4.19 -21.24
N GLN A 710 25.04 -5.21 -20.43
CA GLN A 710 26.09 -5.21 -19.41
C GLN A 710 27.47 -5.00 -20.04
N GLY A 711 28.26 -4.09 -19.47
CA GLY A 711 29.63 -3.82 -19.93
C GLY A 711 29.73 -2.89 -21.13
N ASP A 712 28.62 -2.30 -21.58
CA ASP A 712 28.66 -1.21 -22.55
C ASP A 712 29.40 0.01 -21.97
N GLY A 713 30.45 0.46 -22.66
CA GLY A 713 31.29 1.58 -22.22
C GLY A 713 30.61 2.94 -22.28
N GLY A 714 29.43 3.02 -22.89
CA GLY A 714 28.58 4.21 -22.90
C GLY A 714 27.62 4.35 -21.71
N LEU A 715 27.62 3.39 -20.77
CA LEU A 715 26.73 3.40 -19.60
C LEU A 715 27.48 3.68 -18.29
N PRO A 716 26.81 4.27 -17.28
CA PRO A 716 25.43 4.79 -17.31
C PRO A 716 25.32 6.07 -18.15
N LEU A 717 24.15 6.29 -18.75
CA LEU A 717 23.80 7.59 -19.34
C LEU A 717 23.57 8.63 -18.24
N ASP A 718 23.57 9.91 -18.61
CA ASP A 718 23.16 11.01 -17.74
C ASP A 718 22.27 12.03 -18.47
N GLN A 719 21.96 13.15 -17.83
CA GLN A 719 21.11 14.20 -18.41
C GLN A 719 21.69 14.81 -19.70
N THR A 720 23.00 14.75 -19.93
CA THR A 720 23.65 15.30 -21.13
C THR A 720 23.39 14.45 -22.38
N ASP A 721 22.95 13.21 -22.20
CA ASP A 721 22.52 12.31 -23.27
C ASP A 721 21.06 12.55 -23.71
N LEU A 722 20.35 13.47 -23.06
CA LEU A 722 18.92 13.73 -23.27
C LEU A 722 18.66 15.19 -23.68
N THR A 723 17.48 15.44 -24.26
CA THR A 723 17.03 16.80 -24.58
C THR A 723 16.31 17.45 -23.39
N GLU A 724 16.76 18.62 -22.93
CA GLU A 724 16.04 19.38 -21.90
C GLU A 724 14.76 19.99 -22.45
N VAL A 725 13.66 19.78 -21.73
CA VAL A 725 12.36 20.44 -21.97
C VAL A 725 12.05 21.33 -20.77
N LEU A 726 11.87 22.63 -21.01
CA LEU A 726 11.50 23.57 -19.94
C LEU A 726 9.99 23.51 -19.67
N ILE A 727 9.62 23.65 -18.39
CA ILE A 727 8.23 23.63 -17.93
C ILE A 727 7.40 24.71 -18.64
N ASP A 728 7.88 25.95 -18.64
CA ASP A 728 7.14 27.12 -19.12
C ASP A 728 7.41 27.45 -20.60
N SER A 729 7.93 26.50 -21.38
CA SER A 729 8.20 26.69 -22.82
C SER A 729 7.74 25.50 -23.65
N SER A 730 7.37 25.73 -24.91
CA SER A 730 7.05 24.66 -25.87
C SER A 730 8.31 24.19 -26.59
N PRO A 731 8.72 22.91 -26.52
CA PRO A 731 9.77 22.36 -27.34
C PRO A 731 9.35 22.37 -28.81
N THR A 732 10.34 22.56 -29.69
CA THR A 732 10.14 22.75 -31.13
C THR A 732 10.33 21.48 -31.95
N ALA A 733 10.72 20.37 -31.32
CA ALA A 733 10.95 19.08 -31.99
C ALA A 733 9.75 18.14 -31.82
N ASP A 734 9.38 17.45 -32.90
CA ASP A 734 8.17 16.63 -32.96
C ASP A 734 8.31 15.28 -32.24
N ASP A 735 9.51 14.68 -32.20
CA ASP A 735 9.82 13.41 -31.51
C ASP A 735 11.22 13.45 -30.88
N LEU A 736 11.27 13.54 -29.55
CA LEU A 736 12.51 13.54 -28.77
C LEU A 736 12.98 12.11 -28.43
N LEU A 737 12.10 11.11 -28.48
CA LEU A 737 12.45 9.71 -28.23
C LEU A 737 13.40 9.19 -29.31
N ALA A 738 13.26 9.67 -30.55
CA ALA A 738 14.20 9.35 -31.64
C ALA A 738 15.65 9.78 -31.35
N SER A 739 15.84 10.72 -30.42
CA SER A 739 17.16 11.25 -30.03
C SER A 739 17.59 10.76 -28.64
N GLY A 740 17.06 9.63 -28.17
CA GLY A 740 17.43 9.03 -26.87
C GLY A 740 16.49 9.40 -25.71
N GLY A 741 15.72 10.48 -25.85
CA GLY A 741 14.71 10.87 -24.88
C GLY A 741 14.80 12.34 -24.45
N TRP A 742 14.15 12.64 -23.34
CA TRP A 742 14.04 14.00 -22.82
C TRP A 742 14.02 14.03 -21.30
N PHE A 743 14.35 15.18 -20.72
CA PHE A 743 14.19 15.42 -19.30
C PHE A 743 13.59 16.79 -19.03
N MET A 744 13.00 16.94 -17.85
CA MET A 744 12.40 18.18 -17.38
C MET A 744 12.94 18.48 -15.99
N THR A 745 13.49 19.68 -15.82
CA THR A 745 13.89 20.19 -14.50
C THR A 745 12.64 20.69 -13.78
N LEU A 746 12.31 20.10 -12.63
CA LEU A 746 11.17 20.47 -11.79
C LEU A 746 11.40 21.85 -11.14
N ARG A 747 10.36 22.42 -10.53
CA ARG A 747 10.53 23.67 -9.77
C ARG A 747 11.33 23.40 -8.49
N GLN A 748 11.92 24.46 -7.91
CA GLN A 748 12.68 24.32 -6.67
C GLN A 748 11.79 23.77 -5.54
N GLY A 749 12.27 22.73 -4.84
CA GLY A 749 11.56 22.05 -3.76
C GLY A 749 10.45 21.09 -4.22
N GLU A 750 10.26 20.94 -5.53
CA GLU A 750 9.28 20.03 -6.12
C GLU A 750 9.89 18.65 -6.39
N ARG A 751 9.12 17.60 -6.12
CA ARG A 751 9.56 16.20 -6.23
C ARG A 751 8.44 15.29 -6.71
N GLN A 752 8.76 14.19 -7.38
CA GLN A 752 7.73 13.23 -7.80
C GLN A 752 7.12 12.51 -6.58
N ILE A 753 5.79 12.35 -6.59
CA ILE A 753 5.03 11.69 -5.51
C ILE A 753 4.07 10.60 -6.00
N SER A 754 4.08 10.27 -7.28
CA SER A 754 3.24 9.22 -7.84
C SER A 754 4.00 8.39 -8.87
N THR A 755 3.55 7.18 -9.15
CA THR A 755 4.05 6.38 -10.26
C THR A 755 3.68 7.03 -11.59
N THR A 756 4.60 7.02 -12.56
CA THR A 756 4.29 7.47 -13.92
C THR A 756 3.23 6.59 -14.56
N PHE A 757 2.14 7.20 -15.04
CA PHE A 757 1.11 6.55 -15.82
C PHE A 757 1.26 6.92 -17.29
N ALA A 758 1.33 5.94 -18.20
CA ALA A 758 1.41 6.19 -19.62
C ALA A 758 0.44 5.32 -20.41
N LEU A 759 -0.40 5.95 -21.25
CA LEU A 759 -1.37 5.26 -22.09
C LEU A 759 -1.64 6.08 -23.36
N ALA A 760 -1.75 5.41 -24.50
CA ALA A 760 -2.12 6.02 -25.78
C ALA A 760 -1.27 7.24 -26.19
N GLY A 761 0.04 7.21 -25.87
CA GLY A 761 0.97 8.30 -26.19
C GLY A 761 0.91 9.48 -25.21
N VAL A 762 0.08 9.43 -24.17
CA VAL A 762 0.02 10.40 -23.08
C VAL A 762 0.78 9.86 -21.88
N THR A 763 1.61 10.69 -21.26
CA THR A 763 2.30 10.43 -20.01
C THR A 763 1.78 11.38 -18.93
N ILE A 764 1.44 10.83 -17.76
CA ILE A 764 0.96 11.56 -16.59
C ILE A 764 1.84 11.19 -15.39
N PHE A 765 2.32 12.20 -14.68
CA PHE A 765 3.04 12.03 -13.43
C PHE A 765 2.71 13.18 -12.49
N THR A 766 2.74 12.92 -11.19
CA THR A 766 2.42 13.91 -10.16
C THR A 766 3.66 14.28 -9.40
N THR A 767 3.83 15.58 -9.18
CA THR A 767 4.83 16.12 -8.26
C THR A 767 4.15 16.81 -7.09
N TYR A 768 4.90 17.00 -6.01
CA TYR A 768 4.48 17.77 -4.85
C TYR A 768 5.54 18.80 -4.53
N LYS A 769 5.10 20.04 -4.37
CA LYS A 769 5.90 21.09 -3.76
C LYS A 769 5.27 21.39 -2.40
N PRO A 770 5.92 20.98 -1.32
CA PRO A 770 5.49 21.39 -0.01
C PRO A 770 5.67 22.89 0.16
N ASP A 771 4.72 23.51 0.84
CA ASP A 771 4.84 24.89 1.24
C ASP A 771 5.89 24.99 2.35
N VAL A 772 6.60 26.12 2.39
CA VAL A 772 7.37 26.42 3.60
C VAL A 772 6.31 26.58 4.70
N PRO A 773 6.30 25.74 5.74
CA PRO A 773 5.35 25.95 6.81
C PRO A 773 5.63 27.35 7.35
N ASN A 774 4.63 28.21 7.22
CA ASN A 774 4.70 29.60 7.61
C ASN A 774 3.71 29.70 8.76
N PRO A 775 4.13 30.07 9.98
CA PRO A 775 3.26 29.98 11.13
C PRO A 775 2.11 30.98 10.92
N THR A 776 0.92 30.46 10.65
CA THR A 776 -0.29 31.28 10.74
C THR A 776 -0.67 31.37 12.19
N THR A 777 -0.83 32.59 12.69
CA THR A 777 -1.45 32.81 13.99
C THR A 777 -2.92 32.44 13.87
N GLY A 778 -3.34 31.39 14.58
CA GLY A 778 -4.73 31.04 14.75
C GLY A 778 -5.51 32.17 15.43
N PRO A 779 -6.85 32.08 15.44
CA PRO A 779 -7.73 33.10 16.03
C PRO A 779 -7.37 33.48 17.48
N ASP A 780 -6.77 32.55 18.23
CA ASP A 780 -6.41 32.69 19.63
C ASP A 780 -4.93 33.00 19.89
N GLY A 781 -4.14 33.24 18.84
CA GLY A 781 -2.71 33.53 18.97
C GLY A 781 -1.80 32.30 18.97
N GLU A 782 -2.35 31.08 18.89
CA GLU A 782 -1.58 29.85 18.70
C GLU A 782 -0.93 29.80 17.32
N ARG A 783 0.30 29.28 17.22
CA ARG A 783 0.98 29.08 15.94
C ARG A 783 0.55 27.74 15.35
N VAL A 784 -0.33 27.78 14.36
CA VAL A 784 -0.70 26.59 13.61
C VAL A 784 0.30 26.41 12.47
N CYS A 785 1.02 25.29 12.51
CA CYS A 785 1.97 24.89 11.48
C CYS A 785 1.36 23.71 10.71
N SER A 786 0.52 24.00 9.72
CA SER A 786 0.07 22.95 8.81
C SER A 786 1.12 22.74 7.72
N ALA A 787 1.55 21.49 7.57
CA ALA A 787 2.40 21.08 6.48
C ALA A 787 1.52 20.97 5.21
N THR A 788 1.28 22.10 4.56
CA THR A 788 0.51 22.16 3.29
C THR A 788 1.46 22.09 2.10
N GLY A 789 0.87 21.95 0.92
CA GLY A 789 1.63 22.04 -0.32
C GLY A 789 0.72 21.98 -1.52
N GLU A 790 1.35 22.03 -2.68
CA GLU A 790 0.69 22.01 -3.97
C GLU A 790 1.17 20.80 -4.76
N SER A 791 0.23 19.93 -5.13
CA SER A 791 0.47 18.90 -6.14
C SER A 791 0.37 19.49 -7.54
N ARG A 792 1.24 19.06 -8.44
CA ARG A 792 1.12 19.33 -9.88
C ARG A 792 0.97 18.04 -10.63
N VAL A 793 -0.14 17.90 -11.35
CA VAL A 793 -0.43 16.75 -12.21
C VAL A 793 0.02 17.10 -13.62
N TYR A 794 1.20 16.61 -14.03
CA TYR A 794 1.72 16.81 -15.38
C TYR A 794 0.98 15.90 -16.36
N ILE A 795 0.55 16.46 -17.49
CA ILE A 795 -0.20 15.77 -18.55
C ILE A 795 0.44 16.16 -19.88
N VAL A 796 1.29 15.28 -20.40
CA VAL A 796 2.17 15.57 -21.52
C VAL A 796 2.14 14.47 -22.58
N PHE A 797 2.45 14.83 -23.82
CA PHE A 797 2.73 13.83 -24.83
C PHE A 797 4.05 13.11 -24.51
N THR A 798 4.07 11.80 -24.70
CA THR A 798 5.21 10.93 -24.32
C THR A 798 6.44 11.21 -25.19
N ASP A 799 6.22 11.56 -26.46
CA ASP A 799 7.25 11.67 -27.48
C ASP A 799 8.10 12.94 -27.39
N ASN A 800 7.49 14.08 -27.02
CA ASN A 800 8.13 15.40 -27.03
C ASN A 800 7.83 16.21 -25.75
N ALA A 801 7.20 15.58 -24.76
CA ALA A 801 6.70 16.19 -23.55
C ALA A 801 5.66 17.29 -23.74
N ASN A 802 5.18 17.65 -24.95
CA ASN A 802 4.34 18.82 -25.18
C ASN A 802 3.05 18.85 -24.33
N PRO A 803 2.58 20.06 -23.94
CA PRO A 803 1.34 20.22 -23.21
C PRO A 803 0.14 19.82 -24.06
N ILE A 804 -0.77 19.05 -23.48
CA ILE A 804 -2.03 18.63 -24.11
C ILE A 804 -3.17 19.59 -23.72
N ARG A 805 -3.04 20.25 -22.56
CA ARG A 805 -4.08 21.09 -21.96
C ARG A 805 -3.87 22.57 -22.25
N THR A 806 -4.98 23.31 -22.32
CA THR A 806 -5.02 24.78 -22.30
C THR A 806 -5.61 25.23 -20.97
N ASP A 807 -4.91 26.10 -20.24
CA ASP A 807 -5.41 26.70 -19.00
C ASP A 807 -6.58 27.66 -19.33
N PRO A 808 -7.80 27.40 -18.84
CA PRO A 808 -8.97 28.21 -19.16
C PRO A 808 -8.89 29.64 -18.61
N ALA A 809 -8.07 29.88 -17.57
CA ALA A 809 -7.91 31.22 -16.98
C ALA A 809 -6.98 32.11 -17.81
N THR A 810 -5.99 31.51 -18.49
CA THR A 810 -4.96 32.25 -19.23
C THR A 810 -5.00 32.06 -20.75
N ASP A 811 -5.83 31.13 -21.24
CA ASP A 811 -5.90 30.68 -22.64
C ASP A 811 -4.53 30.26 -23.20
N SER A 812 -3.67 29.73 -22.31
CA SER A 812 -2.29 29.35 -22.63
C SER A 812 -2.08 27.85 -22.42
N ARG A 813 -1.18 27.24 -23.21
CA ARG A 813 -0.89 25.81 -23.08
C ARG A 813 -0.12 25.55 -21.79
N THR A 814 -0.63 24.65 -20.96
CA THR A 814 0.02 24.25 -19.69
C THR A 814 0.34 22.77 -19.67
N ARG A 815 1.47 22.41 -19.05
CA ARG A 815 1.88 21.02 -18.87
C ARG A 815 1.23 20.35 -17.68
N PHE A 816 0.71 21.12 -16.73
CA PHE A 816 0.22 20.58 -15.48
C PHE A 816 -1.06 21.27 -14.99
N LEU A 817 -1.81 20.54 -14.17
CA LEU A 817 -2.86 21.06 -13.30
C LEU A 817 -2.30 21.22 -11.89
N SER A 818 -2.52 22.39 -11.29
CA SER A 818 -2.21 22.67 -9.88
C SER A 818 -3.37 22.28 -8.98
N ILE A 819 -3.08 21.56 -7.89
CA ILE A 819 -4.05 21.06 -6.94
C ILE A 819 -3.51 21.31 -5.54
N ALA A 820 -4.33 21.89 -4.66
CA ALA A 820 -3.96 22.07 -3.26
C ALA A 820 -3.96 20.70 -2.56
N GLY A 821 -2.91 20.42 -1.79
CA GLY A 821 -2.75 19.15 -1.07
C GLY A 821 -2.20 18.01 -1.94
N PHE A 822 -2.26 16.79 -1.40
CA PHE A 822 -1.82 15.56 -2.09
C PHE A 822 -2.84 15.07 -3.11
N VAL A 823 -2.37 14.27 -4.07
CA VAL A 823 -3.22 13.47 -4.96
C VAL A 823 -2.67 12.05 -5.11
N THR A 824 -3.57 11.10 -5.39
CA THR A 824 -3.21 9.69 -5.59
C THR A 824 -2.57 9.43 -6.96
N ASN A 825 -2.13 8.19 -7.17
CA ASN A 825 -1.72 7.71 -8.50
C ASN A 825 -2.88 7.80 -9.50
N PRO A 826 -2.62 8.16 -10.78
CA PRO A 826 -3.64 8.09 -11.82
C PRO A 826 -4.16 6.67 -12.04
N PHE A 827 -5.48 6.54 -12.17
CA PHE A 827 -6.14 5.28 -12.48
C PHE A 827 -7.06 5.42 -13.70
N LEU A 828 -7.30 4.29 -14.39
CA LEU A 828 -8.18 4.23 -15.55
C LEU A 828 -9.59 3.80 -15.13
N GLU A 829 -10.58 4.58 -15.51
CA GLU A 829 -11.98 4.21 -15.34
C GLU A 829 -12.46 3.38 -16.54
N LEU A 830 -12.79 2.11 -16.27
CA LEU A 830 -13.09 1.12 -17.31
C LEU A 830 -14.54 1.16 -17.80
N THR A 831 -15.48 1.80 -17.11
CA THR A 831 -16.90 1.87 -17.47
C THR A 831 -17.46 3.28 -17.24
N GLY A 832 -18.47 3.65 -18.01
CA GLY A 832 -19.22 4.88 -17.72
C GLY A 832 -20.08 4.66 -16.49
N THR A 833 -19.84 5.46 -15.46
CA THR A 833 -20.42 5.35 -14.12
C THR A 833 -21.78 6.04 -14.00
N LYS A 834 -22.21 6.81 -15.02
CA LYS A 834 -23.45 7.60 -15.03
C LYS A 834 -23.60 8.57 -13.83
N ASN A 835 -22.51 8.92 -13.17
CA ASN A 835 -22.48 9.87 -12.05
C ASN A 835 -23.17 11.18 -12.43
N ARG A 836 -23.88 11.88 -11.54
CA ARG A 836 -24.39 13.23 -11.84
C ARG A 836 -23.29 14.29 -11.70
N LEU A 837 -23.41 15.43 -12.40
CA LEU A 837 -22.51 16.58 -12.26
C LEU A 837 -22.98 17.51 -11.14
N ASP A 838 -22.05 18.22 -10.50
CA ASP A 838 -22.36 19.33 -9.58
C ASP A 838 -23.31 20.35 -10.21
N GLY A 839 -24.27 20.83 -9.42
CA GLY A 839 -25.26 21.84 -9.82
C GLY A 839 -26.61 21.29 -10.30
N ASP A 840 -27.03 20.12 -9.80
CA ASP A 840 -28.40 19.60 -9.98
C ASP A 840 -29.39 20.52 -9.24
N PRO A 841 -30.26 21.28 -9.94
CA PRO A 841 -31.29 22.11 -9.31
C PRO A 841 -32.41 21.27 -8.70
N ASP A 842 -32.42 19.96 -8.92
CA ASP A 842 -33.35 19.01 -8.31
C ASP A 842 -32.78 18.37 -7.01
N ASP A 843 -31.75 18.98 -6.40
CA ASP A 843 -31.51 18.78 -4.96
C ASP A 843 -32.80 19.18 -4.20
N PRO A 844 -33.49 18.24 -3.53
CA PRO A 844 -34.70 18.55 -2.79
C PRO A 844 -34.50 19.59 -1.66
N ASP A 845 -33.25 19.96 -1.35
CA ASP A 845 -32.89 20.91 -0.28
C ASP A 845 -32.31 22.27 -0.76
N ASN A 846 -32.25 22.59 -2.07
CA ASN A 846 -31.70 23.88 -2.54
C ASN A 846 -32.79 24.91 -2.97
N PRO A 847 -32.99 26.05 -2.26
CA PRO A 847 -34.14 26.93 -2.51
C PRO A 847 -33.96 28.07 -3.53
N ASP A 848 -32.81 28.28 -4.15
CA ASP A 848 -32.53 29.56 -4.86
C ASP A 848 -32.28 29.43 -6.39
N ASP A 849 -33.33 29.77 -7.15
CA ASP A 849 -33.46 30.36 -8.52
C ASP A 849 -32.36 30.28 -9.63
N ASP A 850 -32.82 29.81 -10.82
CA ASP A 850 -32.43 30.11 -12.23
C ASP A 850 -31.61 29.04 -13.03
N PRO A 851 -31.68 29.05 -14.39
CA PRO A 851 -32.46 28.17 -15.26
C PRO A 851 -31.81 26.80 -15.60
N LEU A 852 -32.58 25.73 -15.39
CA LEU A 852 -32.42 24.31 -15.78
C LEU A 852 -31.21 23.91 -16.68
N PRO A 853 -30.25 23.11 -16.17
CA PRO A 853 -29.42 22.22 -16.98
C PRO A 853 -30.15 20.89 -17.30
N ASP A 854 -29.73 20.25 -18.41
CA ASP A 854 -30.29 19.02 -18.96
C ASP A 854 -30.14 17.82 -17.97
N PRO A 855 -31.23 17.15 -17.54
CA PRO A 855 -31.22 16.05 -16.56
C PRO A 855 -30.54 14.76 -17.06
N THR A 856 -29.92 14.78 -18.24
CA THR A 856 -29.21 13.65 -18.85
C THR A 856 -27.69 13.69 -18.70
N ARG A 857 -27.13 14.75 -18.11
CA ARG A 857 -25.67 14.98 -18.05
C ARG A 857 -25.00 14.22 -16.90
N THR A 858 -23.88 13.53 -17.17
CA THR A 858 -23.16 12.67 -16.24
C THR A 858 -21.67 13.05 -16.05
N SER A 859 -20.96 12.58 -15.02
CA SER A 859 -19.50 12.82 -14.84
C SER A 859 -18.63 12.16 -15.91
N ASP A 860 -19.22 11.26 -16.69
CA ASP A 860 -18.59 10.69 -17.88
C ASP A 860 -18.65 11.67 -19.07
N ASP A 861 -19.47 12.73 -18.99
CA ASP A 861 -19.59 13.73 -20.03
C ASP A 861 -18.37 14.64 -20.02
N LEU A 862 -17.60 14.53 -21.09
CA LEU A 862 -16.46 15.39 -21.33
C LEU A 862 -16.88 16.86 -21.29
N THR A 863 -16.20 17.66 -20.47
CA THR A 863 -16.18 19.12 -20.58
C THR A 863 -15.61 19.53 -21.95
N ASP A 864 -15.81 20.77 -22.38
CA ASP A 864 -15.25 21.24 -23.65
C ASP A 864 -13.73 21.09 -23.69
N GLU A 865 -13.06 21.39 -22.57
CA GLU A 865 -11.63 21.15 -22.39
C GLU A 865 -11.24 19.67 -22.58
N LEU A 866 -11.96 18.74 -21.94
CA LEU A 866 -11.67 17.30 -22.10
C LEU A 866 -11.96 16.83 -23.53
N ARG A 867 -12.95 17.42 -24.22
CA ARG A 867 -13.20 17.12 -25.65
C ARG A 867 -12.04 17.57 -26.53
N ASP A 868 -11.45 18.72 -26.25
CA ASP A 868 -10.29 19.22 -26.98
C ASP A 868 -9.07 18.34 -26.75
N ILE A 869 -8.79 17.98 -25.50
CA ILE A 869 -7.74 17.00 -25.14
C ILE A 869 -7.95 15.68 -25.90
N MET A 870 -9.17 15.14 -25.88
CA MET A 870 -9.51 13.91 -26.61
C MET A 870 -9.22 14.04 -28.11
N ASN A 871 -9.58 15.17 -28.72
CA ASN A 871 -9.39 15.41 -30.15
C ASN A 871 -7.91 15.50 -30.52
N GLU A 872 -7.07 16.06 -29.67
CA GLU A 872 -5.62 16.07 -29.87
C GLU A 872 -5.01 14.67 -29.75
N ILE A 873 -5.42 13.90 -28.74
CA ILE A 873 -4.95 12.52 -28.57
C ILE A 873 -5.34 11.68 -29.78
N LYS A 874 -6.57 11.83 -30.31
CA LYS A 874 -7.02 11.13 -31.54
C LYS A 874 -6.13 11.36 -32.75
N GLN A 875 -5.50 12.54 -32.88
CA GLN A 875 -4.59 12.84 -34.00
C GLN A 875 -3.30 12.02 -33.96
N ARG A 876 -2.95 11.43 -32.81
CA ARG A 876 -1.74 10.61 -32.64
C ARG A 876 -1.95 9.13 -32.95
N PHE A 877 -3.19 8.69 -33.12
CA PHE A 877 -3.50 7.31 -33.50
C PHE A 877 -3.35 7.10 -35.01
N PRO A 878 -3.12 5.85 -35.46
CA PRO A 878 -3.11 5.51 -36.89
C PRO A 878 -4.40 5.93 -37.61
N GLU A 879 -4.31 6.37 -38.86
CA GLU A 879 -5.47 6.81 -39.66
C GLU A 879 -6.56 5.74 -39.86
N VAL A 880 -6.19 4.46 -39.71
CA VAL A 880 -7.11 3.31 -39.77
C VAL A 880 -8.03 3.23 -38.55
N CYS A 881 -7.72 3.95 -37.48
CA CYS A 881 -8.51 3.96 -36.27
C CYS A 881 -9.91 4.52 -36.50
N ARG A 882 -10.91 3.80 -35.99
CA ARG A 882 -12.27 4.28 -35.78
C ARG A 882 -12.51 4.35 -34.30
N PHE A 883 -12.86 5.53 -33.80
CA PHE A 883 -13.03 5.75 -32.37
C PHE A 883 -14.45 5.44 -31.93
N THR A 884 -14.57 4.81 -30.77
CA THR A 884 -15.86 4.64 -30.11
C THR A 884 -16.38 5.99 -29.61
N ASN A 885 -17.67 6.05 -29.28
CA ASN A 885 -18.29 7.20 -28.64
C ASN A 885 -18.07 7.27 -27.12
N ARG A 886 -17.33 6.30 -26.54
CA ARG A 886 -17.07 6.21 -25.09
C ARG A 886 -15.56 6.15 -24.84
N PRO A 887 -14.91 7.28 -24.52
CA PRO A 887 -13.52 7.26 -24.07
C PRO A 887 -13.40 6.62 -22.69
N LYS A 888 -12.18 6.26 -22.30
CA LYS A 888 -11.84 5.84 -20.93
C LYS A 888 -11.27 7.03 -20.18
N GLY A 889 -11.76 7.33 -18.98
CA GLY A 889 -11.27 8.46 -18.20
C GLY A 889 -10.04 8.09 -17.38
N ILE A 890 -8.96 8.86 -17.49
CA ILE A 890 -7.86 8.80 -16.53
C ILE A 890 -8.18 9.80 -15.41
N LYS A 891 -8.31 9.28 -14.18
CA LYS A 891 -8.72 10.05 -13.00
C LYS A 891 -7.68 9.93 -11.87
N LEU A 892 -7.68 10.91 -10.96
CA LEU A 892 -6.91 10.92 -9.72
C LEU A 892 -7.85 11.28 -8.56
N GLN A 893 -7.40 11.09 -7.33
CA GLN A 893 -8.14 11.43 -6.12
C GLN A 893 -7.34 12.46 -5.31
N GLY A 894 -7.95 13.59 -4.95
CA GLY A 894 -7.34 14.60 -4.07
C GLY A 894 -7.38 14.20 -2.59
N GLN A 895 -6.54 14.85 -1.76
CA GLN A 895 -6.50 14.69 -0.30
C GLN A 895 -7.86 14.99 0.36
N ASP A 896 -8.63 15.90 -0.22
CA ASP A 896 -10.01 16.21 0.16
C ASP A 896 -11.03 15.19 -0.39
N THR A 897 -10.55 14.06 -0.91
CA THR A 897 -11.36 13.00 -1.53
C THR A 897 -12.21 13.49 -2.73
N ARG A 898 -11.80 14.58 -3.41
CA ARG A 898 -12.35 14.99 -4.71
C ARG A 898 -11.73 14.25 -5.91
N GLN A 899 -12.56 13.75 -6.82
CA GLN A 899 -12.08 13.12 -8.05
C GLN A 899 -11.65 14.18 -9.08
N ILE A 900 -10.47 13.97 -9.67
CA ILE A 900 -9.89 14.85 -10.69
C ILE A 900 -9.83 14.10 -12.02
N TYR A 901 -10.51 14.61 -13.06
CA TYR A 901 -10.44 14.04 -14.41
C TYR A 901 -9.24 14.63 -15.17
N ALA A 902 -8.16 13.85 -15.29
CA ALA A 902 -6.93 14.30 -15.94
C ALA A 902 -7.00 14.27 -17.47
N ALA A 903 -7.37 13.14 -18.08
CA ALA A 903 -7.42 13.03 -19.54
C ALA A 903 -8.36 11.91 -20.03
N PRO A 904 -9.15 12.13 -21.09
CA PRO A 904 -9.93 11.11 -21.76
C PRO A 904 -9.10 10.37 -22.82
N VAL A 905 -9.00 9.05 -22.69
CA VAL A 905 -8.33 8.18 -23.65
C VAL A 905 -9.34 7.67 -24.68
N PRO A 906 -9.16 7.99 -25.98
CA PRO A 906 -10.04 7.47 -27.02
C PRO A 906 -9.79 5.98 -27.26
N VAL A 907 -10.86 5.20 -27.40
CA VAL A 907 -10.76 3.78 -27.74
C VAL A 907 -10.75 3.62 -29.25
N CYS A 908 -9.60 3.24 -29.82
CA CYS A 908 -9.47 2.92 -31.24
C CYS A 908 -9.93 1.48 -31.52
N THR A 909 -10.75 1.32 -32.55
CA THR A 909 -11.08 0.05 -33.17
C THR A 909 -10.53 0.02 -34.59
N VAL A 910 -9.86 -1.08 -34.95
CA VAL A 910 -9.35 -1.32 -36.30
C VAL A 910 -10.16 -2.46 -36.90
N ILE A 911 -10.72 -2.25 -38.09
CA ILE A 911 -11.48 -3.28 -38.78
C ILE A 911 -10.50 -4.08 -39.65
N HIS A 912 -10.27 -5.34 -39.29
CA HIS A 912 -9.54 -6.29 -40.13
C HIS A 912 -10.53 -7.08 -41.00
N SER A 913 -10.14 -7.37 -42.25
CA SER A 913 -10.80 -8.40 -43.04
C SER A 913 -10.45 -9.76 -42.46
N TRP A 914 -11.39 -10.70 -42.44
CA TRP A 914 -11.14 -12.09 -42.04
C TRP A 914 -10.07 -12.80 -42.88
N ARG A 915 -9.64 -12.22 -44.01
CA ARG A 915 -8.52 -12.71 -44.84
C ARG A 915 -7.16 -12.19 -44.43
N ASP A 916 -7.12 -11.15 -43.58
CA ASP A 916 -5.90 -10.47 -43.14
C ASP A 916 -5.44 -10.91 -41.73
N LEU A 917 -6.24 -11.78 -41.10
CA LEU A 917 -5.95 -12.52 -39.86
C LEU A 917 -5.66 -13.98 -40.22
#